data_AF-A0A961P6K3-F1
#
_entry.id   AF-A0A961P6K3-F1
#
_cell.length_a   1.000
_cell.length_b   1.000
_cell.length_c   1.000
_cell.angle_alpha   90.00
_cell.angle_beta   90.00
_cell.angle_gamma   90.00
#
_symmetry.space_group_name_H-M   'P 1'
#
loop_
_entity.id
_entity.type
_entity.pdbx_description
1 polymer ?
#
loop_
_entity_poly.entity_id
_entity_poly.type
_entity_poly.pdbx_seq_one_letter_code
_entity_poly.pdbx_strand_id
1 'polypeptide(L)'
;MLDLNFTLEDAYETSMSATATQGRVTEIDLQEADIVSASVAEQPAYGHAVINPDNKLALVLSGTVSTSDLTIPVQITHSDETVETKTVNVTVANGTQDKGWGMGDIYMLETDGNTRTVIEPGRAHRKVYVSMSADAWSRQDIATAEGVSLGSVSANFLAARPFYGGSPEEPLDDDAANWLFAALTNGNKQDSTWWLLERGYEYPEFLKKGTGPHYVSQMRGESPLHPVLFGAWGTGDRPVIIEELVVNEGLSNVVFQNVTFGVEADSGGGLSVKNSDNVLVEGCYFNNSKSLFTTSNGITARHDAFDKRHQMAPKNPAIWVVSDDRINSFFSQGNNGILVEYCFGDQNGWEDGFDPASDGSYPQPPGGMSQQNYFQGDNRDPTFRRNYASRAGGCNIQLRCGGLMEESALLASNSGNNFGWGHNTPREGNYAILDGVVMSGALWKLVNSDGNWGAGGFYCSGYSGTMKDLIVCHAADPNDPADIAEKDTAMPWEWTDPLVYLNQGITYVPFYNDAIAYNWGIKANVNIDGLDTEVLDTLTYQNWLNTKLSTTGSTIADVAQYFRDITLAEGNIWPELKDYLNFVLTGFGRDPVDTRTVPTTLNFVPKEAFEGVRWDSRNNWDIRHCPIDGDSLNLRGNKTRSGGMGSLSIAALTFGKGGSFSTNSGKLTITGTIATAAGGNTVTITRAGQVWITDYAGANALAVNVSSGRFAVLGDVTGRIDLAVSGRAEVLLATADGADYAVSNLTITGSTAWIGFDGENADAMSATMGPVSVLTFVPDASGFSKVQDFTSGAFAASSVTSAFVLGGTLHLDLSTMPANGTYTLIDVDTVSGSFDTVTATGNGSKALTIARTGTTVTVQIANGAGTITNDT
;
A
#
# COMPACT_ATOMS: atom_id res chain seq x y z
N MET A 1 44.36 4.57 67.31
CA MET A 1 44.83 4.06 66.01
C MET A 1 43.63 3.40 65.35
N LEU A 2 43.34 3.87 64.14
CA LEU A 2 42.28 3.39 63.26
C LEU A 2 42.55 1.96 62.79
N ASP A 3 41.47 1.26 62.40
CA ASP A 3 41.32 0.54 61.11
C ASP A 3 39.84 0.11 61.04
N LEU A 4 38.95 0.87 60.38
CA LEU A 4 38.59 0.85 58.94
C LEU A 4 38.25 -0.54 58.38
N ASN A 5 37.00 -0.96 58.59
CA ASN A 5 36.32 -1.91 57.69
C ASN A 5 35.52 -1.10 56.66
N PHE A 6 35.96 -1.14 55.40
CA PHE A 6 35.18 -0.71 54.24
C PHE A 6 34.22 -1.85 53.86
N THR A 7 32.91 -1.60 53.92
CA THR A 7 31.93 -2.31 53.10
C THR A 7 31.93 -1.65 51.73
N LEU A 8 32.34 -2.40 50.71
CA LEU A 8 31.97 -2.10 49.32
C LEU A 8 30.48 -2.43 49.19
N GLU A 9 29.64 -1.40 49.19
CA GLU A 9 28.36 -1.49 48.50
C GLU A 9 28.68 -1.57 47.01
N ASP A 10 28.28 -2.66 46.36
CA ASP A 10 28.26 -2.74 44.90
C ASP A 10 27.36 -1.61 44.41
N ALA A 11 27.96 -0.55 43.86
CA ALA A 11 27.23 0.50 43.20
C ALA A 11 26.68 -0.05 41.89
N TYR A 12 25.41 -0.47 41.89
CA TYR A 12 24.67 -0.77 40.67
C TYR A 12 24.81 0.44 39.72
N GLU A 13 25.34 0.22 38.52
CA GLU A 13 25.45 1.28 37.52
C GLU A 13 24.05 1.73 37.11
N THR A 14 23.58 2.84 37.68
CA THR A 14 22.24 3.40 37.41
C THR A 14 22.06 3.90 35.97
N SER A 15 23.10 3.82 35.14
CA SER A 15 23.06 4.24 33.75
C SER A 15 23.95 3.38 32.86
N MET A 16 23.53 3.18 31.61
CA MET A 16 24.33 2.52 30.57
C MET A 16 24.35 3.37 29.28
N SER A 17 25.27 3.05 28.38
CA SER A 17 25.37 3.67 27.06
C SER A 17 25.09 2.67 25.95
N ALA A 18 24.40 3.13 24.90
CA ALA A 18 24.14 2.38 23.68
C ALA A 18 24.28 3.28 22.46
N THR A 19 24.40 2.67 21.28
CA THR A 19 24.40 3.39 19.99
C THR A 19 23.22 2.88 19.16
N ALA A 20 22.49 3.81 18.55
CA ALA A 20 21.45 3.49 17.58
C ALA A 20 21.76 4.16 16.23
N THR A 21 21.16 3.65 15.16
CA THR A 21 21.26 4.27 13.83
C THR A 21 19.91 4.86 13.45
N GLN A 22 19.93 6.09 12.96
CA GLN A 22 18.75 6.78 12.42
C GLN A 22 17.99 5.90 11.43
N GLY A 23 16.65 5.89 11.56
CA GLY A 23 15.78 5.17 10.63
C GLY A 23 15.78 3.65 10.78
N ARG A 24 16.37 3.10 11.86
CA ARG A 24 16.43 1.67 12.16
C ARG A 24 15.76 1.31 13.48
N VAL A 25 15.53 0.02 13.68
CA VAL A 25 15.32 -0.57 15.01
C VAL A 25 16.69 -0.86 15.61
N THR A 26 16.84 -0.73 16.92
CA THR A 26 18.02 -1.15 17.69
C THR A 26 17.57 -1.95 18.91
N GLU A 27 18.03 -3.18 19.06
CA GLU A 27 17.80 -4.01 20.24
C GLU A 27 18.96 -3.81 21.24
N ILE A 28 18.66 -3.29 22.42
CA ILE A 28 19.63 -2.97 23.47
C ILE A 28 19.47 -3.98 24.59
N ASP A 29 20.54 -4.74 24.84
CA ASP A 29 20.66 -5.58 26.03
C ASP A 29 20.83 -4.69 27.26
N LEU A 30 19.98 -4.88 28.27
CA LEU A 30 20.01 -4.09 29.50
C LEU A 30 21.19 -4.44 30.41
N GLN A 31 21.97 -5.48 30.09
CA GLN A 31 23.17 -5.92 30.81
C GLN A 31 22.92 -6.33 32.26
N GLU A 32 21.74 -6.86 32.56
CA GLU A 32 21.38 -7.38 33.89
C GLU A 32 21.08 -8.88 33.81
N ALA A 33 21.61 -9.66 34.76
CA ALA A 33 21.58 -11.14 34.69
C ALA A 33 20.29 -11.77 35.24
N ASP A 34 19.51 -11.05 36.05
CA ASP A 34 18.38 -11.59 36.82
C ASP A 34 17.06 -10.82 36.62
N ILE A 35 16.90 -10.20 35.44
CA ILE A 35 15.65 -9.53 35.06
C ILE A 35 14.49 -10.53 35.02
N VAL A 36 13.49 -10.30 35.87
CA VAL A 36 12.18 -10.98 35.80
C VAL A 36 11.26 -10.25 34.81
N SER A 37 11.25 -8.92 34.86
CA SER A 37 10.51 -8.09 33.92
C SER A 37 11.11 -6.70 33.82
N ALA A 38 10.96 -6.05 32.66
CA ALA A 38 11.31 -4.64 32.48
C ALA A 38 10.17 -3.86 31.82
N SER A 39 10.13 -2.56 32.06
CA SER A 39 9.20 -1.64 31.39
C SER A 39 9.82 -0.28 31.14
N VAL A 40 9.39 0.39 30.06
CA VAL A 40 9.80 1.76 29.76
C VAL A 40 9.04 2.73 30.68
N ALA A 41 9.77 3.44 31.53
CA ALA A 41 9.17 4.39 32.47
C ALA A 41 8.69 5.65 31.75
N GLU A 42 9.51 6.15 30.81
CA GLU A 42 9.25 7.33 29.98
C GLU A 42 9.72 7.10 28.54
N GLN A 43 8.92 7.52 27.57
CA GLN A 43 9.25 7.38 26.15
C GLN A 43 10.35 8.39 25.75
N PRO A 44 11.23 8.05 24.79
CA PRO A 44 12.22 8.98 24.28
C PRO A 44 11.56 10.21 23.63
N ALA A 45 12.33 11.32 23.54
CA ALA A 45 11.87 12.57 22.93
C ALA A 45 11.43 12.43 21.46
N TYR A 46 11.94 11.41 20.76
CA TYR A 46 11.48 10.99 19.44
C TYR A 46 11.72 9.49 19.25
N GLY A 47 11.08 8.90 18.24
CA GLY A 47 11.04 7.45 18.08
C GLY A 47 10.10 6.80 19.07
N HIS A 48 10.33 5.53 19.37
CA HIS A 48 9.53 4.77 20.32
C HIS A 48 10.34 3.64 20.94
N ALA A 49 10.14 3.37 22.23
CA ALA A 49 10.86 2.34 22.95
C ALA A 49 9.90 1.35 23.62
N VAL A 50 10.18 0.05 23.48
CA VAL A 50 9.42 -1.04 24.10
C VAL A 50 10.35 -2.12 24.66
N ILE A 51 9.85 -2.91 25.62
CA ILE A 51 10.56 -4.11 26.10
C ILE A 51 10.03 -5.34 25.38
N ASN A 52 10.93 -6.00 24.65
CA ASN A 52 10.68 -7.25 23.95
C ASN A 52 10.53 -8.43 24.94
N PRO A 53 9.92 -9.57 24.53
CA PRO A 53 9.72 -10.71 25.43
C PRO A 53 11.02 -11.33 25.96
N ASP A 54 12.15 -11.09 25.30
CA ASP A 54 13.49 -11.48 25.75
C ASP A 54 14.13 -10.46 26.71
N ASN A 55 13.33 -9.54 27.26
CA ASN A 55 13.73 -8.45 28.16
C ASN A 55 14.70 -7.42 27.56
N LYS A 56 14.94 -7.43 26.24
CA LYS A 56 15.70 -6.38 25.57
C LYS A 56 14.86 -5.14 25.32
N LEU A 57 15.49 -3.98 25.37
CA LEU A 57 14.89 -2.71 24.97
C LEU A 57 14.99 -2.56 23.45
N ALA A 58 13.86 -2.58 22.75
CA ALA A 58 13.80 -2.23 21.34
C ALA A 58 13.53 -0.73 21.18
N LEU A 59 14.49 0.00 20.62
CA LEU A 59 14.34 1.38 20.21
C LEU A 59 14.03 1.44 18.71
N VAL A 60 12.83 1.87 18.37
CA VAL A 60 12.32 1.99 17.00
C VAL A 60 12.49 3.44 16.52
N LEU A 61 13.44 3.67 15.62
CA LEU A 61 13.70 4.95 14.97
C LEU A 61 13.23 4.98 13.50
N SER A 62 12.57 3.93 13.02
CA SER A 62 11.98 3.86 11.69
C SER A 62 11.07 5.08 11.43
N GLY A 63 11.27 5.74 10.27
CA GLY A 63 10.54 6.96 9.90
C GLY A 63 10.98 8.24 10.60
N THR A 64 12.02 8.20 11.46
CA THR A 64 12.56 9.40 12.11
C THR A 64 13.77 9.97 11.37
N VAL A 65 13.95 11.29 11.46
CA VAL A 65 15.09 12.01 10.85
C VAL A 65 16.00 12.69 11.88
N SER A 66 15.68 12.62 13.17
CA SER A 66 16.50 13.22 14.22
C SER A 66 17.69 12.31 14.58
N THR A 67 18.81 12.94 14.94
CA THR A 67 20.03 12.29 15.47
C THR A 67 20.47 12.89 16.80
N SER A 68 19.57 13.57 17.51
CA SER A 68 19.86 14.07 18.86
C SER A 68 19.95 12.91 19.84
N ASP A 69 20.91 12.94 20.76
CA ASP A 69 21.03 11.89 21.78
C ASP A 69 19.73 11.71 22.58
N LEU A 70 19.45 10.46 22.96
CA LEU A 70 18.25 10.08 23.69
C LEU A 70 18.59 9.56 25.09
N THR A 71 17.67 9.79 26.02
CA THR A 71 17.71 9.22 27.35
C THR A 71 16.41 8.46 27.58
N ILE A 72 16.52 7.20 28.01
CA ILE A 72 15.38 6.30 28.19
C ILE A 72 15.46 5.67 29.60
N PRO A 73 14.63 6.10 30.55
CA PRO A 73 14.54 5.45 31.85
C PRO A 73 13.73 4.14 31.74
N VAL A 74 14.32 3.04 32.21
CA VAL A 74 13.73 1.70 32.22
C VAL A 74 13.59 1.24 33.67
N GLN A 75 12.40 0.79 34.05
CA GLN A 75 12.18 0.11 35.32
C GLN A 75 12.43 -1.38 35.16
N ILE A 76 13.31 -1.92 35.99
CA ILE A 76 13.71 -3.33 35.98
C ILE A 76 13.25 -3.96 37.29
N THR A 77 12.59 -5.11 37.22
CA THR A 77 12.23 -5.94 38.37
C THR A 77 13.11 -7.19 38.37
N HIS A 78 13.83 -7.39 39.46
CA HIS A 78 14.79 -8.47 39.64
C HIS A 78 14.14 -9.72 40.23
N SER A 79 14.91 -10.80 40.25
CA SER A 79 14.50 -12.12 40.78
C SER A 79 14.15 -12.12 42.27
N ASP A 80 14.69 -11.16 43.02
CA ASP A 80 14.40 -10.93 44.44
C ASP A 80 13.26 -9.93 44.69
N GLU A 81 12.49 -9.60 43.65
CA GLU A 81 11.39 -8.64 43.63
C GLU A 81 11.82 -7.16 43.85
N THR A 82 13.12 -6.88 43.93
CA THR A 82 13.58 -5.48 43.95
C THR A 82 13.32 -4.81 42.61
N VAL A 83 13.04 -3.51 42.66
CA VAL A 83 12.77 -2.69 41.48
C VAL A 83 13.76 -1.55 41.45
N GLU A 84 14.52 -1.44 40.36
CA GLU A 84 15.41 -0.32 40.09
C GLU A 84 14.97 0.47 38.85
N THR A 85 15.53 1.67 38.70
CA THR A 85 15.40 2.45 37.47
C THR A 85 16.78 2.64 36.87
N LYS A 86 16.99 2.07 35.68
CA LYS A 86 18.22 2.18 34.90
C LYS A 86 18.02 3.18 33.77
N THR A 87 18.95 4.12 33.61
CA THR A 87 18.91 5.10 32.52
C THR A 87 19.75 4.65 31.34
N VAL A 88 19.12 4.40 30.18
CA VAL A 88 19.82 4.09 28.94
C VAL A 88 20.08 5.39 28.17
N ASN A 89 21.35 5.75 28.01
CA ASN A 89 21.78 6.89 27.20
C ASN A 89 22.16 6.41 25.80
N VAL A 90 21.48 6.90 24.77
CA VAL A 90 21.63 6.42 23.39
C VAL A 90 22.21 7.53 22.52
N THR A 91 23.40 7.28 21.96
CA THR A 91 23.95 8.12 20.88
C THR A 91 23.37 7.68 19.55
N VAL A 92 22.74 8.61 18.82
CA VAL A 92 22.07 8.31 17.54
C VAL A 92 22.96 8.72 16.37
N ALA A 93 23.53 7.74 15.67
CA ALA A 93 24.34 7.96 14.49
C ALA A 93 23.47 8.23 13.24
N ASN A 94 24.01 9.00 12.29
CA ASN A 94 23.40 9.19 10.97
C ASN A 94 23.22 7.85 10.25
N GLY A 95 22.13 7.75 9.49
CA GLY A 95 21.89 6.61 8.60
C GLY A 95 22.91 6.53 7.46
N THR A 96 23.10 5.32 6.92
CA THR A 96 24.00 5.08 5.78
C THR A 96 23.33 5.33 4.42
N GLN A 97 22.02 5.56 4.41
CA GLN A 97 21.22 5.97 3.26
C GLN A 97 20.37 7.18 3.65
N ASP A 98 19.95 7.99 2.67
CA ASP A 98 19.16 9.22 2.92
C ASP A 98 17.76 8.92 3.46
N LYS A 99 17.30 7.67 3.35
CA LYS A 99 16.14 7.12 4.05
C LYS A 99 16.51 5.90 4.88
N GLY A 100 15.73 5.70 5.94
CA GLY A 100 15.76 4.50 6.75
C GLY A 100 14.94 3.36 6.16
N TRP A 101 14.41 2.50 7.03
CA TRP A 101 13.42 1.50 6.65
C TRP A 101 12.17 2.13 6.02
N GLY A 102 11.53 1.38 5.12
CA GLY A 102 10.22 1.73 4.58
C GLY A 102 9.13 1.64 5.65
N MET A 103 8.16 2.54 5.63
CA MET A 103 7.08 2.63 6.62
C MET A 103 5.78 2.00 6.13
N GLY A 104 5.71 1.63 4.85
CA GLY A 104 4.51 1.13 4.20
C GLY A 104 3.43 2.20 4.00
N ASP A 105 3.80 3.44 3.66
CA ASP A 105 2.84 4.51 3.30
C ASP A 105 2.26 4.31 1.90
N ILE A 106 1.45 3.26 1.75
CA ILE A 106 0.88 2.79 0.49
C ILE A 106 -0.59 3.25 0.34
N TYR A 107 -1.01 3.53 -0.90
CA TYR A 107 -2.42 3.68 -1.24
C TYR A 107 -3.02 2.36 -1.69
N MET A 108 -3.92 1.78 -0.91
CA MET A 108 -4.63 0.55 -1.29
C MET A 108 -6.05 0.59 -0.70
N LEU A 109 -7.04 0.20 -1.48
CA LEU A 109 -8.44 0.10 -1.03
C LEU A 109 -8.66 -1.26 -0.32
N GLU A 110 -9.85 -1.48 0.23
CA GLU A 110 -10.19 -2.80 0.80
C GLU A 110 -10.28 -3.88 -0.28
N THR A 111 -10.21 -5.14 0.13
CA THR A 111 -10.29 -6.29 -0.78
C THR A 111 -11.41 -7.25 -0.40
N ASP A 112 -11.97 -7.94 -1.38
CA ASP A 112 -12.92 -9.03 -1.18
C ASP A 112 -12.21 -10.37 -0.81
N GLY A 113 -13.00 -11.43 -0.63
CA GLY A 113 -12.49 -12.77 -0.33
C GLY A 113 -11.66 -13.41 -1.47
N ASN A 114 -11.73 -12.87 -2.69
CA ASN A 114 -10.88 -13.26 -3.81
C ASN A 114 -9.65 -12.37 -3.93
N THR A 115 -9.37 -11.54 -2.92
CA THR A 115 -8.29 -10.55 -2.86
C THR A 115 -8.39 -9.46 -3.92
N ARG A 116 -9.55 -9.25 -4.55
CA ARG A 116 -9.79 -8.18 -5.53
C ARG A 116 -10.20 -6.90 -4.82
N THR A 117 -9.82 -5.77 -5.40
CA THR A 117 -10.12 -4.47 -4.82
C THR A 117 -11.62 -4.19 -4.88
N VAL A 118 -12.21 -3.78 -3.75
CA VAL A 118 -13.60 -3.31 -3.68
C VAL A 118 -13.63 -1.82 -4.02
N ILE A 119 -14.38 -1.46 -5.06
CA ILE A 119 -14.56 -0.06 -5.47
C ILE A 119 -15.95 0.40 -5.05
N GLU A 120 -16.00 1.38 -4.17
CA GLU A 120 -17.26 1.96 -3.68
C GLU A 120 -17.64 3.20 -4.50
N PRO A 121 -18.94 3.39 -4.81
CA PRO A 121 -19.39 4.61 -5.45
C PRO A 121 -19.40 5.77 -4.46
N GLY A 122 -18.90 6.92 -4.89
CA GLY A 122 -19.05 8.18 -4.15
C GLY A 122 -20.48 8.74 -4.21
N ARG A 123 -20.66 9.90 -3.57
CA ARG A 123 -21.95 10.64 -3.58
C ARG A 123 -22.19 11.32 -4.93
N ALA A 124 -21.13 11.76 -5.60
CA ALA A 124 -21.18 12.28 -6.97
C ALA A 124 -20.87 11.17 -7.99
N HIS A 125 -21.75 10.16 -8.08
CA HIS A 125 -21.51 8.96 -8.88
C HIS A 125 -22.34 8.89 -10.16
N ARG A 126 -21.71 8.40 -11.24
CA ARG A 126 -22.36 8.00 -12.49
C ARG A 126 -21.61 6.83 -13.11
N LYS A 127 -22.32 5.80 -13.54
CA LYS A 127 -21.77 4.77 -14.44
C LYS A 127 -21.96 5.22 -15.89
N VAL A 128 -20.94 5.01 -16.71
CA VAL A 128 -20.95 5.26 -18.16
C VAL A 128 -20.51 3.98 -18.86
N TYR A 129 -21.44 3.34 -19.56
CA TYR A 129 -21.18 2.15 -20.38
C TYR A 129 -20.78 2.57 -21.78
N VAL A 130 -19.67 2.00 -22.26
CA VAL A 130 -19.09 2.28 -23.59
C VAL A 130 -18.92 0.97 -24.34
N SER A 131 -19.24 0.95 -25.64
CA SER A 131 -19.25 -0.22 -26.51
C SER A 131 -18.79 0.15 -27.91
N MET A 132 -18.18 -0.80 -28.62
CA MET A 132 -17.92 -0.71 -30.06
C MET A 132 -18.84 -1.64 -30.87
N SER A 133 -19.90 -2.15 -30.24
CA SER A 133 -20.97 -2.87 -30.94
C SER A 133 -21.72 -1.93 -31.90
N ALA A 134 -22.39 -2.50 -32.90
CA ALA A 134 -23.19 -1.74 -33.85
C ALA A 134 -24.42 -1.07 -33.21
N ASP A 135 -24.79 -1.47 -31.99
CA ASP A 135 -25.93 -0.94 -31.24
C ASP A 135 -25.51 0.20 -30.28
N ALA A 136 -24.22 0.53 -30.22
CA ALA A 136 -23.71 1.63 -29.41
C ALA A 136 -24.18 2.99 -29.96
N TRP A 137 -24.61 3.87 -29.06
CA TRP A 137 -25.17 5.17 -29.41
C TRP A 137 -24.08 6.17 -29.79
N SER A 138 -23.99 6.46 -31.09
CA SER A 138 -23.18 7.58 -31.56
C SER A 138 -23.87 8.92 -31.30
N ARG A 139 -23.09 10.01 -31.35
CA ARG A 139 -23.66 11.37 -31.32
C ARG A 139 -24.66 11.61 -32.47
N GLN A 140 -24.49 10.94 -33.60
CA GLN A 140 -25.39 11.04 -34.74
C GLN A 140 -26.72 10.32 -34.49
N ASP A 141 -26.69 9.16 -33.84
CA ASP A 141 -27.89 8.41 -33.46
C ASP A 141 -28.70 9.19 -32.42
N ILE A 142 -28.01 9.74 -31.42
CA ILE A 142 -28.60 10.62 -30.40
C ILE A 142 -29.24 11.85 -31.05
N ALA A 143 -28.54 12.53 -31.97
CA ALA A 143 -29.08 13.69 -32.66
C ALA A 143 -30.37 13.35 -33.43
N THR A 144 -30.39 12.18 -34.07
CA THR A 144 -31.54 11.68 -34.83
C THR A 144 -32.72 11.37 -33.92
N ALA A 145 -32.48 10.66 -32.80
CA ALA A 145 -33.51 10.30 -31.83
C ALA A 145 -34.14 11.51 -31.12
N GLU A 146 -33.31 12.52 -30.82
CA GLU A 146 -33.74 13.75 -30.14
C GLU A 146 -34.30 14.81 -31.12
N GLY A 147 -34.21 14.59 -32.43
CA GLY A 147 -34.67 15.52 -33.46
C GLY A 147 -33.87 16.84 -33.50
N VAL A 148 -32.58 16.79 -33.16
CA VAL A 148 -31.67 17.96 -33.12
C VAL A 148 -30.54 17.82 -34.15
N SER A 149 -29.79 18.89 -34.39
CA SER A 149 -28.58 18.81 -35.22
C SER A 149 -27.44 18.14 -34.45
N LEU A 150 -26.53 17.45 -35.16
CA LEU A 150 -25.34 16.83 -34.56
C LEU A 150 -24.52 17.81 -33.70
N GLY A 151 -24.38 19.06 -34.15
CA GLY A 151 -23.68 20.11 -33.40
C GLY A 151 -24.35 20.49 -32.07
N SER A 152 -25.63 20.17 -31.88
CA SER A 152 -26.36 20.40 -30.62
C SER A 152 -26.08 19.31 -29.57
N VAL A 153 -25.65 18.12 -30.00
CA VAL A 153 -25.21 17.03 -29.11
C VAL A 153 -23.80 17.35 -28.61
N SER A 154 -23.73 18.24 -27.63
CA SER A 154 -22.52 18.70 -26.96
C SER A 154 -22.23 17.91 -25.68
N ALA A 155 -21.05 18.12 -25.08
CA ALA A 155 -20.69 17.53 -23.80
C ALA A 155 -21.72 17.83 -22.68
N ASN A 156 -22.22 19.06 -22.61
CA ASN A 156 -23.26 19.46 -21.66
C ASN A 156 -24.62 18.83 -21.98
N PHE A 157 -24.92 18.59 -23.26
CA PHE A 157 -26.15 17.91 -23.67
C PHE A 157 -26.18 16.47 -23.15
N LEU A 158 -25.06 15.75 -23.29
CA LEU A 158 -24.90 14.37 -22.80
C LEU A 158 -24.85 14.32 -21.26
N ALA A 159 -24.18 15.27 -20.62
CA ALA A 159 -24.12 15.35 -19.16
C ALA A 159 -25.52 15.54 -18.53
N ALA A 160 -26.38 16.35 -19.17
CA ALA A 160 -27.76 16.59 -18.73
C ALA A 160 -28.73 15.42 -19.03
N ARG A 161 -28.29 14.40 -19.78
CA ARG A 161 -29.10 13.24 -20.18
C ARG A 161 -28.42 11.95 -19.73
N PRO A 162 -28.56 11.58 -18.44
CA PRO A 162 -27.83 10.45 -17.87
C PRO A 162 -28.22 9.08 -18.41
N PHE A 163 -29.35 8.96 -19.10
CA PHE A 163 -29.81 7.69 -19.70
C PHE A 163 -28.87 7.23 -20.83
N TYR A 164 -28.36 8.15 -21.66
CA TYR A 164 -27.32 7.81 -22.64
C TYR A 164 -26.02 7.40 -21.95
N GLY A 165 -25.58 6.17 -22.22
CA GLY A 165 -24.47 5.52 -21.52
C GLY A 165 -24.80 5.11 -20.10
N GLY A 166 -26.05 5.25 -19.63
CA GLY A 166 -26.45 4.98 -18.25
C GLY A 166 -26.71 3.51 -17.94
N SER A 167 -26.78 2.66 -18.98
CA SER A 167 -27.05 1.22 -18.85
C SER A 167 -26.28 0.40 -19.91
N PRO A 168 -26.08 -0.91 -19.69
CA PRO A 168 -25.56 -1.84 -20.70
C PRO A 168 -26.39 -1.89 -21.99
N GLU A 169 -27.68 -1.57 -21.93
CA GLU A 169 -28.60 -1.59 -23.08
C GLU A 169 -28.54 -0.31 -23.93
N GLU A 170 -27.99 0.78 -23.38
CA GLU A 170 -27.81 2.06 -24.08
C GLU A 170 -26.34 2.54 -23.98
N PRO A 171 -25.35 1.73 -24.38
CA PRO A 171 -23.95 2.12 -24.26
C PRO A 171 -23.63 3.22 -25.28
N LEU A 172 -22.68 4.10 -24.95
CA LEU A 172 -22.14 5.07 -25.90
C LEU A 172 -21.07 4.43 -26.79
N ASP A 173 -20.93 4.91 -28.02
CA ASP A 173 -19.69 4.68 -28.77
C ASP A 173 -18.52 5.48 -28.16
N ASP A 174 -17.29 5.20 -28.59
CA ASP A 174 -16.10 5.82 -28.02
C ASP A 174 -16.01 7.35 -28.27
N ASP A 175 -16.46 7.86 -29.44
CA ASP A 175 -16.57 9.32 -29.69
C ASP A 175 -17.56 9.98 -28.72
N ALA A 176 -18.78 9.48 -28.60
CA ALA A 176 -19.78 10.05 -27.70
C ALA A 176 -19.31 9.99 -26.22
N ALA A 177 -18.66 8.89 -25.83
CA ALA A 177 -18.07 8.74 -24.51
C ALA A 177 -16.99 9.80 -24.24
N ASN A 178 -16.10 10.09 -25.21
CA ASN A 178 -15.09 11.14 -25.09
C ASN A 178 -15.67 12.54 -24.88
N TRP A 179 -16.75 12.86 -25.58
CA TRP A 179 -17.45 14.13 -25.39
C TRP A 179 -18.04 14.23 -24.00
N LEU A 180 -18.65 13.15 -23.48
CA LEU A 180 -19.17 13.12 -22.12
C LEU A 180 -18.04 13.20 -21.07
N PHE A 181 -16.92 12.52 -21.31
CA PHE A 181 -15.77 12.49 -20.42
C PHE A 181 -15.26 13.89 -20.09
N ALA A 182 -15.12 14.74 -21.11
CA ALA A 182 -14.69 16.12 -20.93
C ALA A 182 -15.66 16.95 -20.06
N ALA A 183 -16.96 16.62 -20.03
CA ALA A 183 -17.93 17.32 -19.19
C ALA A 183 -18.01 16.78 -17.76
N LEU A 184 -17.85 15.48 -17.55
CA LEU A 184 -17.99 14.89 -16.22
C LEU A 184 -16.70 15.02 -15.41
N THR A 185 -15.59 14.58 -15.99
CA THR A 185 -14.39 14.21 -15.22
C THR A 185 -13.24 15.24 -15.33
N ASN A 186 -13.31 16.17 -16.30
CA ASN A 186 -12.25 17.18 -16.51
C ASN A 186 -12.47 18.46 -15.68
N GLY A 187 -11.40 19.23 -15.46
CA GLY A 187 -11.45 20.56 -14.84
C GLY A 187 -11.39 20.58 -13.31
N ASN A 188 -10.70 19.61 -12.70
CA ASN A 188 -10.59 19.43 -11.23
C ASN A 188 -11.93 19.13 -10.54
N LYS A 189 -12.92 18.62 -11.27
CA LYS A 189 -14.13 18.10 -10.67
C LYS A 189 -13.79 16.88 -9.83
N GLN A 190 -14.47 16.77 -8.69
CA GLN A 190 -14.34 15.66 -7.75
C GLN A 190 -15.60 14.83 -7.87
N ASP A 191 -15.49 13.69 -8.52
CA ASP A 191 -16.59 12.78 -8.78
C ASP A 191 -16.15 11.33 -8.63
N SER A 192 -17.10 10.40 -8.61
CA SER A 192 -16.82 8.97 -8.65
C SER A 192 -17.44 8.37 -9.91
N THR A 193 -17.12 8.95 -11.07
CA THR A 193 -17.61 8.43 -12.36
C THR A 193 -16.91 7.12 -12.72
N TRP A 194 -17.68 6.12 -13.13
CA TRP A 194 -17.16 4.82 -13.54
C TRP A 194 -17.36 4.63 -15.04
N TRP A 195 -16.26 4.55 -15.78
CA TRP A 195 -16.18 4.30 -17.21
C TRP A 195 -16.01 2.80 -17.44
N LEU A 196 -17.05 2.16 -17.94
CA LEU A 196 -17.09 0.71 -18.13
C LEU A 196 -17.03 0.41 -19.64
N LEU A 197 -15.93 -0.21 -20.06
CA LEU A 197 -15.70 -0.63 -21.44
C LEU A 197 -16.20 -2.07 -21.66
N GLU A 198 -16.93 -2.31 -22.73
CA GLU A 198 -17.45 -3.64 -23.05
C GLU A 198 -16.32 -4.59 -23.45
N ARG A 199 -16.34 -5.78 -22.85
CA ARG A 199 -15.44 -6.88 -23.17
C ARG A 199 -15.59 -7.33 -24.63
N GLY A 200 -14.50 -7.85 -25.19
CA GLY A 200 -14.44 -8.33 -26.58
C GLY A 200 -14.21 -7.25 -27.63
N TYR A 201 -14.01 -5.99 -27.24
CA TYR A 201 -13.79 -4.87 -28.14
C TYR A 201 -12.45 -4.16 -27.93
N GLU A 202 -11.98 -3.51 -28.99
CA GLU A 202 -10.83 -2.61 -28.97
C GLU A 202 -11.31 -1.16 -29.09
N TYR A 203 -10.67 -0.24 -28.37
CA TYR A 203 -11.08 1.15 -28.22
C TYR A 203 -9.99 2.10 -28.72
N PRO A 204 -9.92 2.36 -30.05
CA PRO A 204 -8.88 3.20 -30.64
C PRO A 204 -9.08 4.69 -30.35
N GLU A 205 -10.31 5.17 -30.19
CA GLU A 205 -10.54 6.60 -29.97
C GLU A 205 -10.79 6.94 -28.49
N PHE A 206 -10.94 5.97 -27.58
CA PHE A 206 -11.26 6.26 -26.18
C PHE A 206 -10.19 7.12 -25.50
N LEU A 207 -10.63 8.22 -24.89
CA LEU A 207 -9.86 9.31 -24.30
C LEU A 207 -8.95 10.08 -25.26
N LYS A 208 -9.14 9.96 -26.58
CA LYS A 208 -8.27 10.58 -27.59
C LYS A 208 -8.45 12.08 -27.69
N LYS A 209 -7.32 12.80 -27.85
CA LYS A 209 -7.30 14.23 -28.10
C LYS A 209 -6.33 14.59 -29.21
N GLY A 210 -6.81 14.55 -30.46
CA GLY A 210 -6.02 14.93 -31.63
C GLY A 210 -5.12 13.79 -32.14
N THR A 211 -3.98 14.14 -32.74
CA THR A 211 -3.08 13.19 -33.44
C THR A 211 -1.77 12.92 -32.67
N GLY A 212 -1.82 12.81 -31.35
CA GLY A 212 -0.65 12.57 -30.49
C GLY A 212 -1.05 11.92 -29.16
N PRO A 213 -0.09 11.59 -28.26
CA PRO A 213 -0.36 10.85 -27.03
C PRO A 213 -1.51 11.47 -26.23
N HIS A 214 -2.39 10.63 -25.70
CA HIS A 214 -3.58 11.05 -24.97
C HIS A 214 -3.16 11.86 -23.76
N TYR A 215 -3.69 13.07 -23.59
CA TYR A 215 -3.44 13.86 -22.38
C TYR A 215 -4.70 13.91 -21.55
N VAL A 216 -4.77 13.04 -20.55
CA VAL A 216 -5.72 13.19 -19.45
C VAL A 216 -5.03 14.00 -18.36
N SER A 217 -5.68 15.06 -17.90
CA SER A 217 -5.19 15.94 -16.83
C SER A 217 -6.35 16.34 -15.94
N GLN A 218 -6.09 16.65 -14.68
CA GLN A 218 -7.08 17.24 -13.76
C GLN A 218 -8.32 16.37 -13.45
N MET A 219 -8.19 15.04 -13.49
CA MET A 219 -9.24 14.11 -13.05
C MET A 219 -9.07 13.79 -11.57
N ARG A 220 -10.15 13.89 -10.80
CA ARG A 220 -10.09 13.64 -9.36
C ARG A 220 -11.27 12.79 -8.92
N GLY A 221 -10.98 11.60 -8.40
CA GLY A 221 -11.94 10.85 -7.58
C GLY A 221 -12.39 11.69 -6.39
N GLU A 222 -13.64 11.52 -5.97
CA GLU A 222 -14.27 12.28 -4.90
C GLU A 222 -13.49 12.23 -3.59
N SER A 223 -12.93 11.06 -3.26
CA SER A 223 -12.04 10.84 -2.13
C SER A 223 -11.12 9.64 -2.44
N PRO A 224 -10.11 9.36 -1.60
CA PRO A 224 -9.33 8.14 -1.72
C PRO A 224 -10.14 6.84 -1.59
N LEU A 225 -11.35 6.87 -1.00
CA LEU A 225 -12.26 5.70 -0.97
C LEU A 225 -13.15 5.61 -2.21
N HIS A 226 -13.42 6.75 -2.85
CA HIS A 226 -14.39 6.90 -3.94
C HIS A 226 -13.71 7.35 -5.22
N PRO A 227 -12.93 6.48 -5.87
CA PRO A 227 -12.16 6.85 -7.04
C PRO A 227 -13.04 7.03 -8.29
N VAL A 228 -12.44 7.64 -9.32
CA VAL A 228 -12.85 7.43 -10.72
C VAL A 228 -12.39 6.04 -11.15
N LEU A 229 -13.26 5.26 -11.78
CA LEU A 229 -12.96 3.91 -12.24
C LEU A 229 -12.93 3.85 -13.77
N PHE A 230 -11.90 3.21 -14.32
CA PHE A 230 -11.88 2.65 -15.66
C PHE A 230 -11.93 1.13 -15.55
N GLY A 231 -13.05 0.55 -15.94
CA GLY A 231 -13.34 -0.87 -15.74
C GLY A 231 -13.88 -1.53 -17.00
N ALA A 232 -14.24 -2.81 -16.85
CA ALA A 232 -14.84 -3.61 -17.90
C ALA A 232 -16.27 -4.06 -17.55
N TRP A 233 -17.13 -4.26 -18.56
CA TRP A 233 -18.44 -4.92 -18.43
C TRP A 233 -18.66 -5.91 -19.58
N GLY A 234 -19.75 -6.68 -19.53
CA GLY A 234 -20.09 -7.65 -20.57
C GLY A 234 -19.30 -8.96 -20.45
N THR A 235 -19.13 -9.66 -21.57
CA THR A 235 -18.49 -10.98 -21.65
C THR A 235 -17.40 -11.02 -22.71
N GLY A 236 -16.42 -11.90 -22.55
CA GLY A 236 -15.30 -12.07 -23.48
C GLY A 236 -14.00 -11.51 -22.91
N ASP A 237 -13.01 -11.36 -23.79
CA ASP A 237 -11.69 -10.87 -23.42
C ASP A 237 -11.76 -9.45 -22.86
N ARG A 238 -10.77 -9.07 -22.05
CA ARG A 238 -10.67 -7.70 -21.51
C ARG A 238 -10.72 -6.68 -22.66
N PRO A 239 -11.43 -5.54 -22.49
CA PRO A 239 -11.41 -4.46 -23.46
C PRO A 239 -9.97 -3.95 -23.66
N VAL A 240 -9.60 -3.65 -24.91
CA VAL A 240 -8.25 -3.22 -25.27
C VAL A 240 -8.22 -1.71 -25.53
N ILE A 241 -7.46 -0.97 -24.72
CA ILE A 241 -7.09 0.42 -24.99
C ILE A 241 -5.80 0.38 -25.81
N ILE A 242 -5.88 0.76 -27.08
CA ILE A 242 -4.77 0.57 -28.04
C ILE A 242 -3.67 1.62 -27.85
N GLU A 243 -4.06 2.89 -27.78
CA GLU A 243 -3.11 4.00 -27.71
C GLU A 243 -2.54 4.17 -26.30
N GLU A 244 -1.38 4.84 -26.19
CA GLU A 244 -0.80 5.18 -24.89
C GLU A 244 -1.68 6.19 -24.16
N LEU A 245 -2.20 5.76 -23.01
CA LEU A 245 -2.84 6.66 -22.05
C LEU A 245 -1.76 7.40 -21.25
N VAL A 246 -1.42 8.61 -21.69
CA VAL A 246 -0.56 9.50 -20.92
C VAL A 246 -1.40 10.36 -19.99
N VAL A 247 -1.07 10.26 -18.73
CA VAL A 247 -1.72 11.02 -17.69
C VAL A 247 -0.71 11.96 -17.04
N ASN A 248 -0.89 13.26 -17.31
CA ASN A 248 -0.01 14.32 -16.82
C ASN A 248 -0.74 15.21 -15.83
N GLU A 249 -0.11 15.45 -14.69
CA GLU A 249 -0.45 16.47 -13.69
C GLU A 249 -1.90 16.42 -13.19
N GLY A 250 -2.05 16.01 -11.92
CA GLY A 250 -3.27 16.23 -11.17
C GLY A 250 -4.33 15.15 -11.31
N LEU A 251 -3.93 13.88 -11.53
CA LEU A 251 -4.79 12.79 -11.06
C LEU A 251 -4.77 12.71 -9.55
N SER A 252 -5.93 12.46 -8.97
CA SER A 252 -6.02 11.98 -7.61
C SER A 252 -7.15 10.98 -7.48
N ASN A 253 -6.91 9.81 -6.88
CA ASN A 253 -7.91 8.77 -6.60
C ASN A 253 -8.52 8.18 -7.89
N VAL A 254 -7.72 7.39 -8.62
CA VAL A 254 -8.11 6.77 -9.89
C VAL A 254 -7.80 5.28 -9.88
N VAL A 255 -8.69 4.48 -10.45
CA VAL A 255 -8.55 3.03 -10.57
C VAL A 255 -8.67 2.61 -12.02
N PHE A 256 -7.74 1.76 -12.47
CA PHE A 256 -7.85 0.97 -13.70
C PHE A 256 -8.02 -0.49 -13.32
N GLN A 257 -9.10 -1.14 -13.78
CA GLN A 257 -9.41 -2.51 -13.42
C GLN A 257 -9.82 -3.35 -14.62
N ASN A 258 -9.18 -4.51 -14.82
CA ASN A 258 -9.54 -5.51 -15.84
C ASN A 258 -9.55 -4.97 -17.29
N VAL A 259 -8.58 -4.13 -17.64
CA VAL A 259 -8.38 -3.64 -19.01
C VAL A 259 -7.06 -4.15 -19.59
N THR A 260 -6.99 -4.29 -20.91
CA THR A 260 -5.73 -4.54 -21.62
C THR A 260 -5.19 -3.24 -22.18
N PHE A 261 -3.92 -2.96 -21.95
CA PHE A 261 -3.20 -1.89 -22.64
C PHE A 261 -2.43 -2.50 -23.81
N GLY A 262 -2.85 -2.16 -25.02
CA GLY A 262 -2.31 -2.65 -26.28
C GLY A 262 -1.10 -1.85 -26.79
N VAL A 263 -0.72 -2.12 -28.04
CA VAL A 263 0.41 -1.47 -28.73
C VAL A 263 -0.11 -0.62 -29.89
N GLU A 264 0.33 0.63 -29.97
CA GLU A 264 0.29 1.42 -31.20
C GLU A 264 1.73 1.79 -31.62
N ALA A 265 2.18 1.22 -32.76
CA ALA A 265 3.43 1.56 -33.46
C ALA A 265 4.73 1.54 -32.60
N ASP A 266 5.85 1.99 -33.19
CA ASP A 266 7.21 1.92 -32.62
C ASP A 266 7.40 2.65 -31.26
N SER A 267 6.46 3.50 -30.85
CA SER A 267 6.51 4.23 -29.57
C SER A 267 5.85 3.51 -28.38
N GLY A 268 5.10 2.43 -28.66
CA GLY A 268 4.42 1.57 -27.69
C GLY A 268 3.20 2.23 -27.04
N GLY A 269 2.06 1.56 -27.10
CA GLY A 269 0.90 1.87 -26.26
C GLY A 269 1.19 1.59 -24.77
N GLY A 270 0.22 1.80 -23.89
CA GLY A 270 0.42 1.59 -22.44
C GLY A 270 -0.23 2.62 -21.53
N LEU A 271 0.23 2.64 -20.28
CA LEU A 271 -0.17 3.58 -19.24
C LEU A 271 1.06 4.35 -18.73
N SER A 272 1.00 5.67 -18.80
CA SER A 272 2.01 6.58 -18.26
C SER A 272 1.38 7.53 -17.24
N VAL A 273 1.63 7.31 -15.95
CA VAL A 273 1.12 8.13 -14.85
C VAL A 273 2.21 9.04 -14.31
N LYS A 274 1.96 10.36 -14.31
CA LYS A 274 2.93 11.37 -13.86
C LYS A 274 2.29 12.40 -12.93
N ASN A 275 3.03 12.87 -11.92
CA ASN A 275 2.59 13.96 -11.03
C ASN A 275 1.18 13.73 -10.46
N SER A 276 0.94 12.54 -9.93
CA SER A 276 -0.38 12.02 -9.56
C SER A 276 -0.40 11.46 -8.13
N ASP A 277 -1.58 11.36 -7.54
CA ASP A 277 -1.80 10.80 -6.21
C ASP A 277 -2.82 9.66 -6.24
N ASN A 278 -2.62 8.61 -5.45
CA ASN A 278 -3.59 7.54 -5.23
C ASN A 278 -4.09 6.90 -6.54
N VAL A 279 -3.19 6.26 -7.30
CA VAL A 279 -3.54 5.52 -8.52
C VAL A 279 -3.37 4.02 -8.26
N LEU A 280 -4.42 3.26 -8.54
CA LEU A 280 -4.43 1.80 -8.42
C LEU A 280 -4.71 1.17 -9.79
N VAL A 281 -3.88 0.22 -10.17
CA VAL A 281 -4.02 -0.59 -11.37
C VAL A 281 -4.20 -2.02 -10.89
N GLU A 282 -5.27 -2.68 -11.31
CA GLU A 282 -5.54 -4.06 -10.91
C GLU A 282 -6.08 -4.96 -12.02
N GLY A 283 -5.54 -6.16 -12.13
CA GLY A 283 -6.05 -7.17 -13.07
C GLY A 283 -5.85 -6.76 -14.53
N CYS A 284 -5.00 -5.77 -14.79
CA CYS A 284 -4.74 -5.23 -16.12
C CYS A 284 -3.68 -6.08 -16.84
N TYR A 285 -3.76 -6.07 -18.17
CA TYR A 285 -2.79 -6.78 -19.01
C TYR A 285 -2.01 -5.79 -19.87
N PHE A 286 -0.71 -5.69 -19.62
CA PHE A 286 0.24 -4.91 -20.40
C PHE A 286 0.90 -5.84 -21.43
N ASN A 287 0.25 -5.98 -22.58
CA ASN A 287 0.74 -6.84 -23.67
C ASN A 287 1.66 -6.05 -24.61
N ASN A 288 2.96 -6.34 -24.56
CA ASN A 288 3.98 -5.59 -25.29
C ASN A 288 3.87 -4.07 -25.10
N SER A 289 3.37 -3.62 -23.94
CA SER A 289 2.99 -2.23 -23.71
C SER A 289 3.67 -1.66 -22.47
N LYS A 290 3.60 -0.34 -22.36
CA LYS A 290 4.32 0.43 -21.35
C LYS A 290 3.55 0.54 -20.06
N SER A 291 4.25 0.40 -18.94
CA SER A 291 3.80 0.95 -17.66
C SER A 291 4.88 1.87 -17.09
N LEU A 292 4.52 3.13 -16.88
CA LEU A 292 5.43 4.18 -16.42
C LEU A 292 4.77 4.98 -15.31
N PHE A 293 5.45 5.10 -14.18
CA PHE A 293 4.96 5.82 -13.01
C PHE A 293 6.04 6.80 -12.53
N THR A 294 5.78 8.11 -12.58
CA THR A 294 6.81 9.09 -12.20
C THR A 294 6.28 10.21 -11.31
N THR A 295 7.08 10.62 -10.33
CA THR A 295 6.81 11.79 -9.47
C THR A 295 5.41 11.74 -8.83
N SER A 296 4.97 10.56 -8.39
CA SER A 296 3.61 10.31 -7.90
C SER A 296 3.61 9.77 -6.46
N ASN A 297 2.51 9.95 -5.72
CA ASN A 297 2.36 9.42 -4.36
C ASN A 297 1.26 8.36 -4.29
N GLY A 298 1.56 7.17 -3.76
CA GLY A 298 0.61 6.06 -3.68
C GLY A 298 0.24 5.49 -5.04
N ILE A 299 1.16 4.70 -5.59
CA ILE A 299 0.90 3.87 -6.76
C ILE A 299 0.76 2.43 -6.30
N THR A 300 -0.31 1.77 -6.72
CA THR A 300 -0.48 0.33 -6.51
C THR A 300 -0.72 -0.36 -7.84
N ALA A 301 0.08 -1.38 -8.13
CA ALA A 301 -0.12 -2.31 -9.23
C ALA A 301 -0.33 -3.70 -8.63
N ARG A 302 -1.44 -4.37 -8.96
CA ARG A 302 -1.75 -5.67 -8.37
C ARG A 302 -2.52 -6.62 -9.26
N HIS A 303 -2.23 -7.91 -9.20
CA HIS A 303 -2.80 -8.91 -10.12
C HIS A 303 -2.60 -8.54 -11.61
N ASP A 304 -1.63 -7.68 -11.91
CA ASP A 304 -1.35 -7.21 -13.26
C ASP A 304 -0.35 -8.14 -13.97
N ALA A 305 -0.43 -8.22 -15.29
CA ALA A 305 0.56 -8.91 -16.11
C ALA A 305 1.35 -7.93 -16.98
N PHE A 306 2.68 -8.01 -16.91
CA PHE A 306 3.63 -7.28 -17.75
C PHE A 306 4.35 -8.26 -18.67
N ASP A 307 3.89 -8.40 -19.92
CA ASP A 307 4.29 -9.52 -20.77
C ASP A 307 4.86 -9.04 -22.11
N LYS A 308 5.99 -9.66 -22.51
CA LYS A 308 6.56 -9.59 -23.86
C LYS A 308 6.87 -8.18 -24.38
N ARG A 309 7.18 -7.22 -23.51
CA ARG A 309 7.54 -5.87 -23.97
C ARG A 309 8.90 -5.85 -24.65
N HIS A 310 8.95 -5.48 -25.93
CA HIS A 310 10.17 -5.34 -26.72
C HIS A 310 10.07 -4.18 -27.71
N GLN A 311 11.20 -3.78 -28.29
CA GLN A 311 11.25 -2.83 -29.40
C GLN A 311 10.99 -3.58 -30.72
N MET A 312 10.16 -3.00 -31.59
CA MET A 312 9.86 -3.58 -32.90
C MET A 312 11.01 -3.45 -33.91
N ALA A 313 11.85 -2.43 -33.75
CA ALA A 313 13.01 -2.17 -34.59
C ALA A 313 14.11 -1.43 -33.80
N PRO A 314 15.39 -1.63 -34.14
CA PRO A 314 16.47 -0.86 -33.54
C PRO A 314 16.44 0.58 -34.02
N LYS A 315 16.89 1.52 -33.18
CA LYS A 315 17.11 2.92 -33.58
C LYS A 315 18.12 3.04 -34.71
N ASN A 316 19.08 2.10 -34.77
CA ASN A 316 19.98 1.91 -35.89
C ASN A 316 19.59 0.63 -36.66
N PRO A 317 19.03 0.72 -37.88
CA PRO A 317 18.56 -0.46 -38.62
C PRO A 317 19.59 -1.58 -38.85
N ALA A 318 20.90 -1.30 -38.74
CA ALA A 318 21.94 -2.30 -38.94
C ALA A 318 22.26 -3.12 -37.68
N ILE A 319 21.96 -2.61 -36.48
CA ILE A 319 22.43 -3.22 -35.23
C ILE A 319 21.60 -2.79 -34.04
N TRP A 320 21.31 -3.74 -33.16
CA TRP A 320 20.77 -3.48 -31.83
C TRP A 320 21.86 -2.95 -30.90
N VAL A 321 21.61 -1.79 -30.29
CA VAL A 321 22.50 -1.16 -29.32
C VAL A 321 21.81 -1.13 -27.96
N VAL A 322 22.31 -1.92 -27.00
CA VAL A 322 21.68 -2.11 -25.69
C VAL A 322 21.36 -0.79 -24.97
N SER A 323 22.25 0.21 -25.02
CA SER A 323 21.99 1.50 -24.38
C SER A 323 20.86 2.28 -25.06
N ASP A 324 20.81 2.27 -26.39
CA ASP A 324 19.93 3.13 -27.16
C ASP A 324 18.55 2.49 -27.30
N ASP A 325 18.50 1.17 -27.44
CA ASP A 325 17.29 0.37 -27.69
C ASP A 325 16.68 -0.22 -26.40
N ARG A 326 17.20 0.17 -25.22
CA ARG A 326 16.67 -0.30 -23.93
C ARG A 326 15.16 -0.07 -23.80
N ILE A 327 14.49 -1.03 -23.17
CA ILE A 327 13.06 -0.97 -22.89
C ILE A 327 12.75 -1.67 -21.57
N ASN A 328 11.85 -1.11 -20.76
CA ASN A 328 11.45 -1.74 -19.49
C ASN A 328 9.95 -1.97 -19.46
N SER A 329 9.43 -3.09 -18.96
CA SER A 329 7.96 -3.28 -18.89
C SER A 329 7.30 -2.37 -17.86
N PHE A 330 7.90 -2.33 -16.66
CA PHE A 330 7.54 -1.46 -15.56
C PHE A 330 8.69 -0.51 -15.25
N PHE A 331 8.41 0.79 -15.28
CA PHE A 331 9.38 1.83 -14.94
C PHE A 331 8.81 2.77 -13.90
N SER A 332 9.56 2.97 -12.81
CA SER A 332 9.20 3.93 -11.76
C SER A 332 10.35 4.86 -11.39
N GLN A 333 10.04 6.15 -11.23
CA GLN A 333 11.00 7.19 -10.83
C GLN A 333 10.37 8.26 -9.94
N GLY A 334 11.05 8.65 -8.87
CA GLY A 334 10.67 9.80 -8.04
C GLY A 334 9.33 9.66 -7.32
N ASN A 335 8.81 8.44 -7.14
CA ASN A 335 7.54 8.22 -6.46
C ASN A 335 7.72 8.03 -4.95
N ASN A 336 6.64 8.20 -4.19
CA ASN A 336 6.57 7.88 -2.77
C ASN A 336 5.42 6.92 -2.47
N GLY A 337 5.72 5.77 -1.86
CA GLY A 337 4.73 4.73 -1.56
C GLY A 337 4.26 4.02 -2.83
N ILE A 338 5.07 3.09 -3.34
CA ILE A 338 4.68 2.19 -4.43
C ILE A 338 4.44 0.79 -3.85
N LEU A 339 3.31 0.17 -4.18
CA LEU A 339 3.06 -1.26 -3.96
C LEU A 339 2.97 -1.99 -5.31
N VAL A 340 3.74 -3.06 -5.46
CA VAL A 340 3.59 -4.02 -6.57
C VAL A 340 3.38 -5.40 -5.94
N GLU A 341 2.19 -5.98 -6.11
CA GLU A 341 1.87 -7.28 -5.52
C GLU A 341 1.04 -8.21 -6.41
N TYR A 342 1.26 -9.52 -6.29
CA TYR A 342 0.52 -10.52 -7.08
C TYR A 342 0.64 -10.34 -8.59
N CYS A 343 1.68 -9.64 -9.06
CA CYS A 343 1.90 -9.38 -10.46
C CYS A 343 2.71 -10.50 -11.12
N PHE A 344 2.39 -10.74 -12.38
CA PHE A 344 3.14 -11.59 -13.28
C PHE A 344 3.96 -10.71 -14.23
N GLY A 345 5.19 -11.13 -14.54
CA GLY A 345 5.86 -10.60 -15.72
C GLY A 345 6.79 -11.59 -16.36
N ASP A 346 6.88 -11.52 -17.68
CA ASP A 346 7.68 -12.47 -18.45
C ASP A 346 8.16 -11.94 -19.80
N GLN A 347 9.33 -12.43 -20.24
CA GLN A 347 9.88 -12.20 -21.59
C GLN A 347 9.98 -10.71 -21.97
N ASN A 348 10.23 -9.84 -21.01
CA ASN A 348 10.36 -8.41 -21.27
C ASN A 348 11.80 -8.04 -21.65
N GLY A 349 11.97 -7.24 -22.71
CA GLY A 349 13.25 -6.69 -23.16
C GLY A 349 13.87 -7.40 -24.36
N TRP A 350 13.18 -8.38 -24.96
CA TRP A 350 13.64 -9.15 -26.12
C TRP A 350 12.49 -9.94 -26.77
N GLU A 351 12.75 -10.50 -27.96
CA GLU A 351 11.80 -11.34 -28.70
C GLU A 351 12.53 -12.57 -29.31
N ASP A 352 11.83 -13.69 -29.42
CA ASP A 352 12.36 -14.92 -30.04
C ASP A 352 12.76 -14.70 -31.51
N GLY A 353 13.80 -15.42 -31.96
CA GLY A 353 14.31 -15.31 -33.32
C GLY A 353 15.39 -14.24 -33.51
N PHE A 354 15.82 -13.57 -32.44
CA PHE A 354 16.95 -12.64 -32.45
C PHE A 354 18.26 -13.30 -32.94
N ASP A 355 19.17 -12.48 -33.45
CA ASP A 355 20.54 -12.88 -33.75
C ASP A 355 21.46 -12.59 -32.54
N PRO A 356 22.19 -13.59 -31.98
CA PRO A 356 23.13 -13.37 -30.88
C PRO A 356 24.23 -12.33 -31.16
N ALA A 357 24.53 -12.03 -32.43
CA ALA A 357 25.46 -10.98 -32.84
C ALA A 357 24.82 -9.58 -32.96
N SER A 358 23.53 -9.46 -32.61
CA SER A 358 22.76 -8.21 -32.57
C SER A 358 22.47 -7.56 -33.93
N ASP A 359 22.39 -8.33 -35.02
CA ASP A 359 21.95 -7.81 -36.32
C ASP A 359 20.54 -7.21 -36.26
N GLY A 360 20.43 -5.94 -36.70
CA GLY A 360 19.18 -5.17 -36.67
C GLY A 360 18.08 -5.67 -37.61
N SER A 361 18.39 -6.64 -38.47
CA SER A 361 17.42 -7.33 -39.35
C SER A 361 16.61 -8.39 -38.62
N TYR A 362 17.01 -8.76 -37.40
CA TYR A 362 16.36 -9.75 -36.54
C TYR A 362 15.65 -9.07 -35.35
N PRO A 363 14.73 -9.77 -34.67
CA PRO A 363 14.09 -9.30 -33.44
C PRO A 363 15.05 -8.85 -32.35
N GLN A 364 14.55 -8.07 -31.38
CA GLN A 364 15.37 -7.50 -30.30
C GLN A 364 16.05 -8.62 -29.49
N PRO A 365 17.39 -8.62 -29.38
CA PRO A 365 18.10 -9.54 -28.50
C PRO A 365 17.96 -9.09 -27.02
N PRO A 366 18.07 -10.02 -26.06
CA PRO A 366 18.28 -9.70 -24.65
C PRO A 366 19.35 -8.64 -24.43
N GLY A 367 19.10 -7.74 -23.48
CA GLY A 367 19.97 -6.61 -23.20
C GLY A 367 20.01 -6.28 -21.70
N GLY A 368 21.22 -6.15 -21.13
CA GLY A 368 21.41 -5.87 -19.70
C GLY A 368 20.85 -4.53 -19.19
N MET A 369 20.30 -3.69 -20.08
CA MET A 369 19.60 -2.45 -19.73
C MET A 369 18.08 -2.51 -19.97
N SER A 370 17.57 -3.59 -20.56
CA SER A 370 16.14 -3.81 -20.78
C SER A 370 15.55 -4.63 -19.62
N GLN A 371 15.25 -3.95 -18.52
CA GLN A 371 14.80 -4.60 -17.28
C GLN A 371 13.31 -4.93 -17.35
N GLN A 372 12.88 -5.99 -16.68
CA GLN A 372 11.45 -6.20 -16.53
C GLN A 372 10.83 -5.15 -15.60
N ASN A 373 11.34 -5.07 -14.36
CA ASN A 373 10.91 -4.10 -13.36
C ASN A 373 12.05 -3.14 -13.00
N TYR A 374 11.91 -1.87 -13.33
CA TYR A 374 12.90 -0.83 -13.05
C TYR A 374 12.38 0.19 -12.03
N PHE A 375 13.01 0.26 -10.87
CA PHE A 375 12.83 1.32 -9.89
C PHE A 375 14.10 2.15 -9.79
N GLN A 376 13.99 3.42 -10.13
CA GLN A 376 15.07 4.39 -10.00
C GLN A 376 15.42 4.69 -8.52
N GLY A 377 16.63 5.19 -8.26
CA GLY A 377 17.14 5.47 -6.90
C GLY A 377 16.40 6.54 -6.10
N ASP A 378 15.61 7.39 -6.76
CA ASP A 378 14.86 8.50 -6.16
C ASP A 378 13.43 8.10 -5.71
N ASN A 379 13.00 6.86 -5.93
CA ASN A 379 11.76 6.36 -5.32
C ASN A 379 11.90 6.21 -3.79
N ARG A 380 10.79 6.29 -3.07
CA ARG A 380 10.72 6.25 -1.60
C ARG A 380 9.63 5.29 -1.16
N ASP A 381 9.93 4.50 -0.13
CA ASP A 381 9.04 3.50 0.47
C ASP A 381 8.39 2.51 -0.53
N PRO A 382 9.16 1.93 -1.48
CA PRO A 382 8.60 0.91 -2.37
C PRO A 382 8.44 -0.43 -1.63
N THR A 383 7.38 -1.16 -1.98
CA THR A 383 7.10 -2.53 -1.56
C THR A 383 6.83 -3.37 -2.80
N PHE A 384 7.64 -4.40 -3.03
CA PHE A 384 7.50 -5.37 -4.10
C PHE A 384 7.34 -6.76 -3.49
N ARG A 385 6.14 -7.31 -3.46
CA ARG A 385 5.89 -8.59 -2.77
C ARG A 385 5.05 -9.56 -3.58
N ARG A 386 5.24 -10.87 -3.38
CA ARG A 386 4.32 -11.88 -3.92
C ARG A 386 4.19 -11.84 -5.44
N ASN A 387 5.28 -11.51 -6.12
CA ASN A 387 5.32 -11.38 -7.57
C ASN A 387 6.11 -12.53 -8.22
N TYR A 388 5.72 -12.87 -9.44
CA TYR A 388 6.47 -13.76 -10.31
C TYR A 388 7.10 -12.95 -11.45
N ALA A 389 8.40 -13.09 -11.65
CA ALA A 389 9.12 -12.45 -12.75
C ALA A 389 10.07 -13.43 -13.42
N SER A 390 9.96 -13.62 -14.75
CA SER A 390 10.85 -14.53 -15.46
C SER A 390 11.36 -14.06 -16.81
N ARG A 391 12.47 -14.65 -17.25
CA ARG A 391 12.97 -14.55 -18.64
C ARG A 391 13.16 -13.11 -19.10
N ALA A 392 13.52 -12.19 -18.21
CA ALA A 392 13.82 -10.80 -18.57
C ALA A 392 15.08 -10.73 -19.46
N GLY A 393 15.06 -9.81 -20.43
CA GLY A 393 16.20 -9.52 -21.30
C GLY A 393 17.40 -8.93 -20.53
N GLY A 394 17.13 -8.23 -19.43
CA GLY A 394 18.10 -7.85 -18.40
C GLY A 394 17.79 -8.55 -17.07
N CYS A 395 17.56 -7.76 -16.02
CA CYS A 395 17.15 -8.18 -14.68
C CYS A 395 15.63 -8.39 -14.63
N ASN A 396 15.20 -9.36 -13.83
CA ASN A 396 13.79 -9.48 -13.44
C ASN A 396 13.36 -8.28 -12.58
N ILE A 397 14.27 -7.79 -11.73
CA ILE A 397 14.04 -6.58 -10.93
C ILE A 397 15.33 -5.78 -10.71
N GLN A 398 15.19 -4.46 -10.78
CA GLN A 398 16.17 -3.48 -10.38
C GLN A 398 15.54 -2.49 -9.41
N LEU A 399 15.70 -2.74 -8.11
CA LEU A 399 15.18 -1.93 -7.00
C LEU A 399 16.26 -0.98 -6.45
N ARG A 400 16.66 0.02 -7.24
CA ARG A 400 17.83 0.86 -6.93
C ARG A 400 17.66 1.70 -5.67
N CYS A 401 16.43 2.08 -5.36
CA CYS A 401 16.06 2.84 -4.17
C CYS A 401 15.99 1.98 -2.89
N GLY A 402 16.28 0.68 -2.95
CA GLY A 402 16.02 -0.21 -1.82
C GLY A 402 14.53 -0.28 -1.47
N GLY A 403 14.20 -0.51 -0.20
CA GLY A 403 12.82 -0.76 0.24
C GLY A 403 12.55 -2.25 0.47
N LEU A 404 11.27 -2.63 0.47
CA LEU A 404 10.84 -3.97 0.86
C LEU A 404 10.63 -4.87 -0.37
N MET A 405 11.29 -6.03 -0.40
CA MET A 405 11.00 -7.11 -1.32
C MET A 405 10.72 -8.40 -0.55
N GLU A 406 9.53 -8.98 -0.74
CA GLU A 406 9.13 -10.17 0.01
C GLU A 406 8.52 -11.24 -0.90
N GLU A 407 8.73 -12.50 -0.55
CA GLU A 407 7.90 -13.63 -1.00
C GLU A 407 7.71 -13.69 -2.52
N SER A 408 8.78 -13.50 -3.30
CA SER A 408 8.72 -13.39 -4.76
C SER A 408 9.66 -14.37 -5.44
N ALA A 409 9.29 -14.80 -6.66
CA ALA A 409 10.11 -15.69 -7.49
C ALA A 409 10.69 -14.94 -8.69
N LEU A 410 12.02 -15.03 -8.85
CA LEU A 410 12.78 -14.41 -9.93
C LEU A 410 13.49 -15.49 -10.75
N LEU A 411 12.98 -15.79 -11.94
CA LEU A 411 13.48 -16.93 -12.72
C LEU A 411 14.18 -16.51 -14.02
N ALA A 412 15.36 -17.07 -14.29
CA ALA A 412 16.09 -16.97 -15.55
C ALA A 412 16.17 -15.54 -16.12
N SER A 413 16.72 -14.60 -15.35
CA SER A 413 17.08 -13.29 -15.89
C SER A 413 18.40 -13.39 -16.68
N ASN A 414 18.57 -12.52 -17.68
CA ASN A 414 19.83 -12.45 -18.42
C ASN A 414 20.92 -11.64 -17.67
N SER A 415 20.51 -10.74 -16.78
CA SER A 415 21.38 -10.00 -15.87
C SER A 415 20.96 -10.23 -14.42
N GLY A 416 21.89 -10.06 -13.48
CA GLY A 416 21.59 -10.23 -12.06
C GLY A 416 20.88 -9.03 -11.45
N ASN A 417 20.10 -9.31 -10.41
CA ASN A 417 19.09 -8.40 -9.87
C ASN A 417 19.72 -7.40 -8.88
N ASN A 418 19.33 -6.12 -8.96
CA ASN A 418 20.05 -5.02 -8.30
C ASN A 418 19.24 -4.34 -7.21
N PHE A 419 19.84 -4.10 -6.03
CA PHE A 419 19.16 -3.55 -4.85
C PHE A 419 19.99 -2.48 -4.12
N GLY A 420 19.34 -1.37 -3.74
CA GLY A 420 19.93 -0.35 -2.86
C GLY A 420 21.10 0.44 -3.44
N TRP A 421 21.19 0.54 -4.78
CA TRP A 421 22.30 1.23 -5.42
C TRP A 421 22.32 2.75 -5.12
N GLY A 422 21.18 3.44 -5.25
CA GLY A 422 21.17 4.91 -5.28
C GLY A 422 22.08 5.50 -6.38
N HIS A 423 22.20 6.83 -6.43
CA HIS A 423 23.17 7.53 -7.30
C HIS A 423 24.17 8.42 -6.54
N ASN A 424 23.88 8.78 -5.28
CA ASN A 424 24.63 9.80 -4.51
C ASN A 424 25.22 9.27 -3.19
N THR A 425 25.92 10.14 -2.43
CA THR A 425 26.42 9.85 -1.06
C THR A 425 25.85 10.89 -0.07
N PRO A 426 25.12 10.50 0.99
CA PRO A 426 24.66 9.13 1.29
C PRO A 426 23.80 8.58 0.14
N ARG A 427 23.76 7.25 0.00
CA ARG A 427 22.99 6.62 -1.09
C ARG A 427 21.52 6.96 -0.97
N GLU A 428 20.93 7.32 -2.09
CA GLU A 428 19.50 7.65 -2.21
C GLU A 428 18.65 6.40 -2.00
N GLY A 429 17.49 6.57 -1.36
CA GLY A 429 16.51 5.52 -1.12
C GLY A 429 16.58 4.91 0.27
N ASN A 430 15.72 3.93 0.49
CA ASN A 430 15.56 3.17 1.72
C ASN A 430 16.63 2.09 1.88
N TYR A 431 16.89 1.70 3.13
CA TYR A 431 17.55 0.42 3.37
C TYR A 431 16.74 -0.72 2.71
N ALA A 432 17.43 -1.68 2.11
CA ALA A 432 16.80 -2.81 1.42
C ALA A 432 16.46 -3.93 2.41
N ILE A 433 15.26 -4.49 2.33
CA ILE A 433 14.85 -5.73 3.02
C ILE A 433 14.46 -6.72 1.94
N LEU A 434 15.11 -7.89 1.93
CA LEU A 434 14.75 -9.05 1.13
C LEU A 434 14.33 -10.15 2.11
N ASP A 435 13.08 -10.65 2.05
CA ASP A 435 12.60 -11.78 2.86
C ASP A 435 11.86 -12.83 2.03
N GLY A 436 12.26 -14.10 2.11
CA GLY A 436 11.54 -15.21 1.46
C GLY A 436 11.55 -15.13 -0.08
N VAL A 437 12.62 -14.59 -0.66
CA VAL A 437 12.77 -14.44 -2.12
C VAL A 437 13.53 -15.64 -2.68
N VAL A 438 13.06 -16.18 -3.81
CA VAL A 438 13.71 -17.28 -4.52
C VAL A 438 14.16 -16.82 -5.90
N MET A 439 15.42 -17.08 -6.24
CA MET A 439 15.97 -16.88 -7.57
C MET A 439 16.56 -18.17 -8.11
N SER A 440 16.25 -18.46 -9.37
CA SER A 440 16.82 -19.61 -10.07
C SER A 440 16.97 -19.34 -11.56
N GLY A 441 17.99 -19.91 -12.19
CA GLY A 441 18.34 -19.66 -13.58
C GLY A 441 19.10 -18.34 -13.76
N ALA A 442 20.27 -18.42 -14.37
CA ALA A 442 21.07 -17.28 -14.81
C ALA A 442 21.27 -17.36 -16.34
N LEU A 443 21.65 -16.25 -16.98
CA LEU A 443 21.97 -16.19 -18.41
C LEU A 443 20.99 -16.97 -19.29
N TRP A 444 19.71 -16.61 -19.22
CA TRP A 444 18.67 -17.32 -19.97
C TRP A 444 18.96 -17.42 -21.48
N LYS A 445 19.62 -16.41 -22.06
CA LYS A 445 19.92 -16.36 -23.49
C LYS A 445 21.32 -15.79 -23.74
N LEU A 446 22.12 -16.49 -24.54
CA LEU A 446 23.43 -16.02 -24.95
C LEU A 446 23.33 -14.97 -26.05
N VAL A 447 23.88 -13.79 -25.76
CA VAL A 447 24.07 -12.66 -26.68
C VAL A 447 25.49 -12.11 -26.54
N ASN A 448 25.89 -11.19 -27.42
CA ASN A 448 27.17 -10.50 -27.29
C ASN A 448 27.33 -9.78 -25.91
N SER A 449 28.57 -9.38 -25.58
CA SER A 449 28.96 -8.98 -24.21
C SER A 449 28.12 -7.87 -23.58
N ASP A 450 27.57 -6.95 -24.38
CA ASP A 450 26.78 -5.82 -23.87
C ASP A 450 25.39 -6.26 -23.39
N GLY A 451 24.88 -7.39 -23.89
CA GLY A 451 23.59 -7.96 -23.49
C GLY A 451 23.65 -8.92 -22.29
N ASN A 452 24.83 -9.45 -21.96
CA ASN A 452 25.08 -10.35 -20.83
C ASN A 452 25.68 -9.63 -19.61
N TRP A 453 25.50 -8.31 -19.51
CA TRP A 453 26.14 -7.52 -18.45
C TRP A 453 25.69 -8.04 -17.07
N GLY A 454 26.65 -8.55 -16.30
CA GLY A 454 26.42 -8.97 -14.93
C GLY A 454 25.53 -10.19 -14.76
N ALA A 455 25.82 -11.28 -15.49
CA ALA A 455 25.33 -12.67 -15.37
C ALA A 455 25.21 -13.32 -13.96
N GLY A 456 25.27 -12.54 -12.88
CA GLY A 456 25.28 -12.97 -11.49
C GLY A 456 23.88 -13.16 -10.92
N GLY A 457 23.82 -13.56 -9.65
CA GLY A 457 22.57 -13.70 -8.90
C GLY A 457 22.05 -12.34 -8.43
N PHE A 458 22.34 -12.00 -7.19
CA PHE A 458 21.94 -10.75 -6.56
C PHE A 458 23.12 -9.78 -6.41
N TYR A 459 22.87 -8.52 -6.75
CA TYR A 459 23.73 -7.38 -6.46
C TYR A 459 23.06 -6.51 -5.40
N CYS A 460 23.52 -6.61 -4.16
CA CYS A 460 23.09 -5.67 -3.12
C CYS A 460 24.21 -4.69 -2.85
N SER A 461 23.89 -3.41 -3.04
CA SER A 461 24.83 -2.33 -2.82
C SER A 461 24.28 -1.27 -1.85
N GLY A 462 23.09 -1.52 -1.28
CA GLY A 462 22.56 -0.75 -0.16
C GLY A 462 23.43 -0.90 1.08
N TYR A 463 23.59 0.18 1.82
CA TYR A 463 24.30 0.14 3.10
C TYR A 463 23.29 -0.24 4.19
N SER A 464 23.59 -1.27 5.00
CA SER A 464 22.74 -1.71 6.11
C SER A 464 21.42 -2.41 5.72
N GLY A 465 21.38 -3.09 4.57
CA GLY A 465 20.22 -3.91 4.17
C GLY A 465 20.15 -5.26 4.89
N THR A 466 18.98 -5.91 4.80
CA THR A 466 18.68 -7.24 5.34
C THR A 466 18.40 -8.22 4.22
N MET A 467 19.09 -9.36 4.24
CA MET A 467 18.81 -10.52 3.40
C MET A 467 18.41 -11.67 4.31
N LYS A 468 17.12 -11.96 4.37
CA LYS A 468 16.56 -13.06 5.15
C LYS A 468 15.88 -14.06 4.24
N ASP A 469 16.12 -15.36 4.48
CA ASP A 469 15.45 -16.45 3.77
C ASP A 469 15.51 -16.28 2.23
N LEU A 470 16.62 -15.70 1.75
CA LEU A 470 16.92 -15.49 0.34
C LEU A 470 17.60 -16.75 -0.22
N ILE A 471 17.00 -17.35 -1.24
CA ILE A 471 17.55 -18.54 -1.91
C ILE A 471 17.98 -18.17 -3.33
N VAL A 472 19.24 -18.43 -3.66
CA VAL A 472 19.82 -18.27 -5.00
C VAL A 472 20.34 -19.64 -5.46
N CYS A 473 19.57 -20.34 -6.30
CA CYS A 473 19.85 -21.73 -6.61
C CYS A 473 19.81 -22.05 -8.10
N HIS A 474 20.63 -23.02 -8.53
CA HIS A 474 20.58 -23.60 -9.87
C HIS A 474 20.72 -22.53 -10.98
N ALA A 475 21.95 -22.14 -11.29
CA ALA A 475 22.20 -21.25 -12.43
C ALA A 475 21.77 -21.90 -13.76
N ALA A 476 21.96 -23.21 -13.86
CA ALA A 476 21.47 -24.10 -14.91
C ALA A 476 20.43 -25.07 -14.36
N ASP A 477 19.58 -25.63 -15.22
CA ASP A 477 18.73 -26.77 -14.86
C ASP A 477 19.63 -27.97 -14.50
N PRO A 478 19.60 -28.44 -13.24
CA PRO A 478 20.44 -29.57 -12.81
C PRO A 478 20.07 -30.88 -13.53
N ASN A 479 18.90 -30.96 -14.16
CA ASN A 479 18.44 -32.13 -14.91
C ASN A 479 18.73 -32.02 -16.42
N ASP A 480 19.33 -30.91 -16.89
CA ASP A 480 19.70 -30.70 -18.29
C ASP A 480 21.22 -30.54 -18.45
N PRO A 481 21.95 -31.64 -18.79
CA PRO A 481 23.38 -31.58 -19.05
C PRO A 481 23.79 -30.62 -20.17
N ALA A 482 22.90 -30.28 -21.11
CA ALA A 482 23.19 -29.34 -22.17
C ALA A 482 23.16 -27.89 -21.64
N ASP A 483 22.16 -27.53 -20.84
CA ASP A 483 22.07 -26.22 -20.19
C ASP A 483 23.26 -25.97 -19.26
N ILE A 484 23.66 -26.99 -18.49
CA ILE A 484 24.86 -26.94 -17.64
C ILE A 484 26.12 -26.65 -18.48
N ALA A 485 26.34 -27.42 -19.55
CA ALA A 485 27.53 -27.26 -20.39
C ALA A 485 27.57 -25.91 -21.12
N GLU A 486 26.42 -25.40 -21.56
CA GLU A 486 26.28 -24.08 -22.19
C GLU A 486 26.68 -22.97 -21.21
N LYS A 487 26.13 -23.00 -19.99
CA LYS A 487 26.39 -21.97 -18.96
C LYS A 487 27.80 -22.03 -18.39
N ASP A 488 28.36 -23.23 -18.21
CA ASP A 488 29.77 -23.40 -17.80
C ASP A 488 30.75 -22.75 -18.78
N THR A 489 30.41 -22.74 -20.08
CA THR A 489 31.26 -22.14 -21.12
C THR A 489 31.00 -20.64 -21.25
N ALA A 490 29.75 -20.21 -21.11
CA ALA A 490 29.32 -18.87 -21.45
C ALA A 490 29.37 -17.86 -20.29
N MET A 491 29.35 -18.29 -19.03
CA MET A 491 29.44 -17.41 -17.87
C MET A 491 30.89 -16.98 -17.61
N PRO A 492 31.28 -15.70 -17.82
CA PRO A 492 32.62 -15.25 -17.49
C PRO A 492 32.82 -15.25 -15.97
N TRP A 493 33.97 -15.75 -15.49
CA TRP A 493 34.27 -15.95 -14.06
C TRP A 493 34.12 -14.70 -13.16
N GLU A 494 34.20 -13.50 -13.75
CA GLU A 494 34.09 -12.20 -13.06
C GLU A 494 32.64 -11.83 -12.69
N TRP A 495 31.64 -12.48 -13.30
CA TRP A 495 30.22 -12.14 -13.17
C TRP A 495 29.35 -13.31 -12.69
N THR A 496 29.95 -14.34 -12.10
CA THR A 496 29.32 -15.60 -11.66
C THR A 496 28.92 -15.62 -10.18
N ASP A 497 29.08 -14.52 -9.46
CA ASP A 497 28.82 -14.51 -8.03
C ASP A 497 27.29 -14.54 -7.76
N PRO A 498 26.77 -15.54 -7.02
CA PRO A 498 25.35 -15.59 -6.66
C PRO A 498 24.94 -14.42 -5.75
N LEU A 499 25.88 -13.87 -4.99
CA LEU A 499 25.66 -12.81 -4.00
C LEU A 499 26.77 -11.77 -4.10
N VAL A 500 26.70 -10.92 -5.12
CA VAL A 500 27.71 -9.91 -5.39
C VAL A 500 27.56 -8.74 -4.43
N TYR A 501 28.58 -8.53 -3.61
CA TYR A 501 28.81 -7.27 -2.90
C TYR A 501 29.79 -6.45 -3.74
N LEU A 502 29.31 -5.42 -4.46
CA LEU A 502 30.15 -4.67 -5.40
C LEU A 502 31.37 -4.08 -4.69
N ASN A 503 32.55 -4.67 -4.97
CA ASN A 503 33.81 -4.36 -4.32
C ASN A 503 34.54 -3.24 -5.09
N GLN A 504 34.27 -1.98 -4.73
CA GLN A 504 35.07 -0.82 -5.16
C GLN A 504 35.94 -0.26 -4.02
N GLY A 505 36.55 -1.13 -3.20
CA GLY A 505 37.42 -0.70 -2.09
C GLY A 505 36.67 -0.20 -0.85
N ILE A 506 35.36 -0.41 -0.79
CA ILE A 506 34.48 -0.18 0.36
C ILE A 506 33.80 -1.53 0.65
N THR A 507 33.96 -2.08 1.85
CA THR A 507 33.31 -3.33 2.24
C THR A 507 31.82 -3.07 2.48
N TYR A 508 30.98 -3.37 1.49
CA TYR A 508 29.51 -3.37 1.63
C TYR A 508 29.07 -4.65 2.33
N VAL A 509 28.81 -4.60 3.63
CA VAL A 509 28.28 -5.74 4.38
C VAL A 509 26.80 -5.46 4.67
N PRO A 510 25.86 -6.32 4.22
CA PRO A 510 24.49 -6.27 4.70
C PRO A 510 24.48 -6.26 6.23
N PHE A 511 23.53 -5.56 6.83
CA PHE A 511 23.39 -5.58 8.28
C PHE A 511 23.07 -7.00 8.80
N TYR A 512 22.16 -7.68 8.10
CA TYR A 512 21.82 -9.08 8.34
C TYR A 512 21.85 -9.84 7.02
N ASN A 513 22.43 -11.04 7.03
CA ASN A 513 22.48 -11.91 5.86
C ASN A 513 22.52 -13.38 6.26
N ASP A 514 21.46 -14.11 5.95
CA ASP A 514 21.42 -15.58 6.04
C ASP A 514 21.15 -16.26 4.69
N ALA A 515 21.35 -15.54 3.58
CA ALA A 515 21.07 -16.02 2.23
C ALA A 515 21.79 -17.34 1.93
N ILE A 516 21.11 -18.24 1.22
CA ILE A 516 21.67 -19.51 0.74
C ILE A 516 21.95 -19.38 -0.75
N ALA A 517 23.14 -19.83 -1.16
CA ALA A 517 23.48 -20.01 -2.56
C ALA A 517 23.86 -21.47 -2.83
N TYR A 518 23.25 -22.09 -3.84
CA TYR A 518 23.48 -23.50 -4.16
C TYR A 518 23.52 -23.76 -5.66
N ASN A 519 24.51 -24.52 -6.11
CA ASN A 519 24.64 -24.95 -7.52
C ASN A 519 24.56 -23.77 -8.52
N TRP A 520 25.31 -22.70 -8.22
CA TRP A 520 25.37 -21.48 -9.04
C TRP A 520 26.63 -21.46 -9.92
N GLY A 521 26.79 -22.50 -10.75
CA GLY A 521 27.94 -22.68 -11.63
C GLY A 521 29.23 -23.03 -10.87
N ILE A 522 30.37 -22.48 -11.30
CA ILE A 522 31.71 -22.81 -10.77
C ILE A 522 32.01 -22.29 -9.35
N LYS A 523 31.06 -21.64 -8.69
CA LYS A 523 31.25 -21.03 -7.36
C LYS A 523 30.89 -21.99 -6.23
N ALA A 524 31.50 -21.76 -5.07
CA ALA A 524 31.21 -22.53 -3.88
C ALA A 524 29.79 -22.24 -3.37
N ASN A 525 29.14 -23.28 -2.85
CA ASN A 525 27.87 -23.14 -2.15
C ASN A 525 28.04 -22.33 -0.87
N VAL A 526 26.99 -21.60 -0.47
CA VAL A 526 26.97 -20.71 0.70
C VAL A 526 25.82 -21.12 1.61
N ASN A 527 26.10 -21.24 2.91
CA ASN A 527 25.10 -21.54 3.96
C ASN A 527 24.27 -22.82 3.73
N ILE A 528 24.92 -23.90 3.28
CA ILE A 528 24.28 -25.22 3.04
C ILE A 528 24.62 -26.29 4.09
N ASP A 529 25.31 -25.93 5.17
CA ASP A 529 25.75 -26.89 6.18
C ASP A 529 24.55 -27.64 6.80
N GLY A 530 24.58 -28.97 6.73
CA GLY A 530 23.52 -29.84 7.25
C GLY A 530 22.32 -30.07 6.31
N LEU A 531 22.33 -29.48 5.11
CA LEU A 531 21.31 -29.75 4.08
C LEU A 531 21.69 -30.94 3.20
N ASP A 532 20.69 -31.66 2.70
CA ASP A 532 20.87 -32.81 1.79
C ASP A 532 20.95 -32.35 0.34
N THR A 533 22.14 -32.40 -0.24
CA THR A 533 22.39 -31.96 -1.62
C THR A 533 21.60 -32.76 -2.66
N GLU A 534 21.32 -34.04 -2.40
CA GLU A 534 20.47 -34.84 -3.32
C GLU A 534 19.04 -34.30 -3.35
N VAL A 535 18.52 -33.83 -2.21
CA VAL A 535 17.22 -33.15 -2.16
C VAL A 535 17.32 -31.79 -2.84
N LEU A 536 18.34 -30.99 -2.53
CA LEU A 536 18.50 -29.64 -3.11
C LEU A 536 18.53 -29.68 -4.65
N ASP A 537 19.20 -30.66 -5.26
CA ASP A 537 19.24 -30.83 -6.72
C ASP A 537 17.86 -31.09 -7.36
N THR A 538 16.87 -31.55 -6.57
CA THR A 538 15.51 -31.76 -7.06
C THR A 538 14.60 -30.53 -6.98
N LEU A 539 15.01 -29.48 -6.27
CA LEU A 539 14.20 -28.29 -5.97
C LEU A 539 14.16 -27.28 -7.14
N THR A 540 13.72 -27.76 -8.30
CA THR A 540 13.64 -26.97 -9.53
C THR A 540 12.19 -26.59 -9.85
N TYR A 541 12.00 -25.48 -10.56
CA TYR A 541 10.67 -25.06 -11.02
C TYR A 541 10.04 -26.08 -12.00
N GLN A 542 10.87 -26.77 -12.79
CA GLN A 542 10.45 -27.86 -13.67
C GLN A 542 9.86 -29.01 -12.87
N ASN A 543 10.55 -29.45 -11.82
CA ASN A 543 10.11 -30.57 -10.99
C ASN A 543 8.86 -30.22 -10.18
N TRP A 544 8.77 -28.99 -9.69
CA TRP A 544 7.56 -28.47 -9.07
C TRP A 544 6.37 -28.55 -10.04
N LEU A 545 6.50 -27.99 -11.26
CA LEU A 545 5.40 -28.01 -12.23
C LEU A 545 5.06 -29.43 -12.70
N ASN A 546 6.07 -30.27 -12.95
CA ASN A 546 5.90 -31.69 -13.29
C ASN A 546 5.07 -32.41 -12.22
N THR A 547 5.36 -32.17 -10.95
CA THR A 547 4.60 -32.75 -9.83
C THR A 547 3.18 -32.18 -9.81
N LYS A 548 3.04 -30.86 -9.90
CA LYS A 548 1.75 -30.15 -9.85
C LYS A 548 0.78 -30.61 -10.94
N LEU A 549 1.26 -30.72 -12.17
CA LEU A 549 0.45 -31.06 -13.34
C LEU A 549 0.48 -32.54 -13.70
N SER A 550 1.22 -33.36 -12.94
CA SER A 550 1.47 -34.78 -13.28
C SER A 550 2.07 -34.94 -14.68
N THR A 551 3.02 -34.08 -15.04
CA THR A 551 3.75 -34.05 -16.31
C THR A 551 5.22 -34.43 -16.11
N THR A 552 5.98 -34.56 -17.20
CA THR A 552 7.44 -34.76 -17.17
C THR A 552 8.10 -33.87 -18.21
N GLY A 553 9.29 -33.34 -17.90
CA GLY A 553 10.07 -32.55 -18.85
C GLY A 553 9.54 -31.14 -19.10
N SER A 554 8.74 -30.58 -18.18
CA SER A 554 8.39 -29.16 -18.20
C SER A 554 9.64 -28.28 -18.29
N THR A 555 9.54 -27.21 -19.06
CA THR A 555 10.56 -26.18 -19.24
C THR A 555 10.20 -24.92 -18.45
N ILE A 556 11.10 -23.93 -18.40
CA ILE A 556 10.77 -22.63 -17.82
C ILE A 556 9.67 -21.89 -18.60
N ALA A 557 9.57 -22.13 -19.91
CA ALA A 557 8.52 -21.55 -20.73
C ALA A 557 7.15 -22.09 -20.32
N ASP A 558 7.08 -23.37 -19.93
CA ASP A 558 5.84 -23.99 -19.43
C ASP A 558 5.43 -23.41 -18.07
N VAL A 559 6.39 -23.13 -17.17
CA VAL A 559 6.11 -22.45 -15.88
C VAL A 559 5.60 -21.03 -16.12
N ALA A 560 6.28 -20.25 -16.97
CA ALA A 560 5.83 -18.91 -17.31
C ALA A 560 4.44 -18.94 -17.98
N GLN A 561 4.16 -19.93 -18.83
CA GLN A 561 2.85 -20.10 -19.44
C GLN A 561 1.78 -20.45 -18.39
N TYR A 562 2.09 -21.30 -17.41
CA TYR A 562 1.16 -21.65 -16.34
C TYR A 562 0.70 -20.40 -15.54
N PHE A 563 1.63 -19.54 -15.13
CA PHE A 563 1.29 -18.29 -14.45
C PHE A 563 0.62 -17.26 -15.38
N ARG A 564 1.03 -17.22 -16.66
CA ARG A 564 0.37 -16.39 -17.68
C ARG A 564 -1.10 -16.78 -17.83
N ASP A 565 -1.42 -18.07 -17.90
CA ASP A 565 -2.79 -18.57 -18.08
C ASP A 565 -3.69 -18.18 -16.89
N ILE A 566 -3.18 -18.28 -15.66
CA ILE A 566 -3.87 -17.80 -14.46
C ILE A 566 -4.20 -16.31 -14.59
N THR A 567 -3.20 -15.51 -15.00
CA THR A 567 -3.37 -14.06 -15.10
C THR A 567 -4.29 -13.66 -16.24
N LEU A 568 -4.20 -14.32 -17.41
CA LEU A 568 -5.13 -14.10 -18.53
C LEU A 568 -6.57 -14.44 -18.14
N ALA A 569 -6.77 -15.45 -17.30
CA ALA A 569 -8.06 -15.79 -16.71
C ALA A 569 -8.49 -14.86 -15.55
N GLU A 570 -7.78 -13.75 -15.31
CA GLU A 570 -8.05 -12.79 -14.22
C GLU A 570 -7.91 -13.39 -12.80
N GLY A 571 -7.22 -14.53 -12.68
CA GLY A 571 -6.99 -15.25 -11.44
C GLY A 571 -5.84 -14.69 -10.61
N ASN A 572 -5.83 -15.04 -9.33
CA ASN A 572 -4.76 -14.70 -8.39
C ASN A 572 -3.61 -15.72 -8.50
N ILE A 573 -2.39 -15.27 -8.80
CA ILE A 573 -1.21 -16.15 -8.88
C ILE A 573 -0.69 -16.60 -7.52
N TRP A 574 -1.06 -15.92 -6.42
CA TRP A 574 -0.48 -16.14 -5.10
C TRP A 574 -0.57 -17.55 -4.58
N PRO A 575 -1.71 -18.28 -4.67
CA PRO A 575 -1.78 -19.64 -4.16
C PRO A 575 -0.74 -20.56 -4.80
N GLU A 576 -0.51 -20.41 -6.10
CA GLU A 576 0.44 -21.21 -6.86
C GLU A 576 1.89 -20.75 -6.65
N LEU A 577 2.12 -19.44 -6.60
CA LEU A 577 3.44 -18.90 -6.27
C LEU A 577 3.87 -19.28 -4.85
N LYS A 578 2.96 -19.21 -3.88
CA LYS A 578 3.19 -19.62 -2.49
C LYS A 578 3.54 -21.11 -2.40
N ASP A 579 2.84 -21.95 -3.14
CA ASP A 579 3.14 -23.40 -3.21
C ASP A 579 4.57 -23.64 -3.72
N TYR A 580 4.98 -22.97 -4.80
CA TYR A 580 6.35 -23.02 -5.31
C TYR A 580 7.38 -22.49 -4.30
N LEU A 581 7.14 -21.32 -3.69
CA LEU A 581 8.04 -20.75 -2.70
C LEU A 581 8.21 -21.69 -1.50
N ASN A 582 7.13 -22.28 -1.00
CA ASN A 582 7.17 -23.22 0.12
C ASN A 582 7.86 -24.54 -0.24
N PHE A 583 7.69 -25.02 -1.47
CA PHE A 583 8.44 -26.17 -1.99
C PHE A 583 9.95 -25.92 -1.91
N VAL A 584 10.42 -24.75 -2.35
CA VAL A 584 11.85 -24.39 -2.30
C VAL A 584 12.30 -24.08 -0.87
N LEU A 585 11.65 -23.16 -0.16
CA LEU A 585 12.04 -22.73 1.18
C LEU A 585 12.16 -23.90 2.16
N THR A 586 11.15 -24.78 2.19
CA THR A 586 11.16 -25.96 3.08
C THR A 586 12.29 -26.91 2.71
N GLY A 587 12.53 -27.15 1.41
CA GLY A 587 13.61 -28.01 0.95
C GLY A 587 15.01 -27.48 1.32
N PHE A 588 15.17 -26.16 1.38
CA PHE A 588 16.37 -25.48 1.86
C PHE A 588 16.40 -25.28 3.40
N GLY A 589 15.50 -25.92 4.14
CA GLY A 589 15.45 -25.86 5.60
C GLY A 589 15.00 -24.52 6.17
N ARG A 590 14.23 -23.73 5.41
CA ARG A 590 13.67 -22.44 5.81
C ARG A 590 12.20 -22.52 6.17
N ASP A 591 11.75 -21.56 6.96
CA ASP A 591 10.36 -21.45 7.38
C ASP A 591 9.47 -21.15 6.14
N PRO A 592 8.43 -21.95 5.90
CA PRO A 592 7.49 -21.65 4.83
C PRO A 592 6.69 -20.38 5.11
N VAL A 593 6.22 -19.71 4.06
CA VAL A 593 5.42 -18.49 4.12
C VAL A 593 3.93 -18.81 4.21
N ASP A 594 3.18 -18.02 5.00
CA ASP A 594 1.71 -18.01 5.05
C ASP A 594 1.02 -19.40 5.09
N THR A 595 1.53 -20.31 5.93
CA THR A 595 0.97 -21.67 6.13
C THR A 595 -0.11 -21.73 7.21
N ARG A 596 -0.20 -20.72 8.07
CA ARG A 596 -1.15 -20.69 9.18
C ARG A 596 -2.57 -20.41 8.69
N THR A 597 -3.50 -21.27 9.09
CA THR A 597 -4.94 -21.17 8.78
C THR A 597 -5.82 -21.12 10.02
N VAL A 598 -5.24 -21.32 11.20
CA VAL A 598 -5.96 -21.30 12.48
C VAL A 598 -5.67 -19.97 13.19
N PRO A 599 -6.70 -19.23 13.59
CA PRO A 599 -6.51 -17.98 14.31
C PRO A 599 -5.90 -18.20 15.70
N THR A 600 -5.10 -17.25 16.16
CA THR A 600 -4.38 -17.29 17.45
C THR A 600 -4.14 -15.88 18.00
N THR A 601 -3.46 -15.80 19.14
CA THR A 601 -2.93 -14.53 19.64
C THR A 601 -1.54 -14.27 19.06
N LEU A 602 -1.32 -13.08 18.51
CA LEU A 602 -0.02 -12.63 17.99
C LEU A 602 0.48 -11.44 18.78
N ASN A 603 1.77 -11.46 19.13
CA ASN A 603 2.43 -10.36 19.83
C ASN A 603 3.36 -9.62 18.87
N PHE A 604 3.22 -8.30 18.81
CA PHE A 604 4.11 -7.46 18.02
C PHE A 604 5.47 -7.33 18.72
N VAL A 605 6.53 -7.67 18.01
CA VAL A 605 7.92 -7.70 18.49
C VAL A 605 8.83 -7.07 17.43
N PRO A 606 9.20 -5.78 17.55
CA PRO A 606 10.13 -5.17 16.61
C PRO A 606 11.52 -5.80 16.72
N LYS A 607 12.17 -5.98 15.56
CA LYS A 607 13.49 -6.62 15.44
C LYS A 607 14.49 -5.74 14.71
N GLU A 608 15.76 -5.79 15.14
CA GLU A 608 16.83 -4.93 14.62
C GLU A 608 17.07 -5.09 13.10
N ALA A 609 16.83 -6.30 12.59
CA ALA A 609 16.97 -6.63 11.18
C ALA A 609 15.83 -6.08 10.30
N PHE A 610 14.77 -5.52 10.88
CA PHE A 610 13.56 -5.13 10.16
C PHE A 610 13.07 -3.74 10.58
N GLU A 611 11.97 -3.30 9.97
CA GLU A 611 11.37 -1.98 10.15
C GLU A 611 10.65 -1.77 11.48
N GLY A 612 10.20 -2.83 12.16
CA GLY A 612 9.67 -2.73 13.53
C GLY A 612 8.37 -1.93 13.69
N VAL A 613 7.67 -1.63 12.59
CA VAL A 613 6.44 -0.82 12.60
C VAL A 613 5.33 -1.40 11.73
N ARG A 614 5.66 -2.29 10.80
CA ARG A 614 4.72 -2.80 9.80
C ARG A 614 4.05 -4.07 10.30
N TRP A 615 2.73 -4.04 10.37
CA TRP A 615 1.92 -5.21 10.69
C TRP A 615 1.98 -6.24 9.56
N ASP A 616 2.04 -5.80 8.32
CA ASP A 616 2.07 -6.67 7.14
C ASP A 616 3.43 -7.35 6.90
N SER A 617 4.42 -7.14 7.77
CA SER A 617 5.65 -7.95 7.79
C SER A 617 5.57 -9.03 8.86
N ARG A 618 5.74 -10.28 8.43
CA ARG A 618 5.75 -11.44 9.32
C ARG A 618 6.85 -11.36 10.38
N ASN A 619 7.95 -10.65 10.11
CA ASN A 619 9.11 -10.57 11.00
C ASN A 619 8.91 -9.67 12.23
N ASN A 620 7.82 -8.88 12.27
CA ASN A 620 7.43 -8.11 13.45
C ASN A 620 6.46 -8.86 14.38
N TRP A 621 6.19 -10.15 14.13
CA TRP A 621 5.34 -10.99 14.95
C TRP A 621 6.12 -12.12 15.60
N ASP A 622 5.81 -12.40 16.86
CA ASP A 622 6.49 -13.40 17.70
C ASP A 622 6.56 -14.81 17.09
N ILE A 623 5.52 -15.23 16.36
CA ILE A 623 5.50 -16.53 15.69
C ILE A 623 5.86 -16.48 14.19
N ARG A 624 6.37 -15.33 13.70
CA ARG A 624 6.73 -15.11 12.29
C ARG A 624 5.62 -15.38 11.26
N HIS A 625 4.39 -15.00 11.59
CA HIS A 625 3.26 -15.02 10.65
C HIS A 625 2.53 -13.68 10.64
N CYS A 626 2.13 -13.22 9.46
CA CYS A 626 1.19 -12.12 9.36
C CYS A 626 -0.17 -12.51 9.98
N PRO A 627 -0.92 -11.54 10.53
CA PRO A 627 -2.26 -11.78 11.02
C PRO A 627 -3.24 -12.24 9.93
N ILE A 628 -4.17 -13.10 10.32
CA ILE A 628 -5.27 -13.62 9.51
C ILE A 628 -6.60 -13.37 10.24
N ASP A 629 -7.70 -13.59 9.53
CA ASP A 629 -9.03 -13.38 10.10
C ASP A 629 -9.24 -14.20 11.39
N GLY A 630 -9.82 -13.58 12.41
CA GLY A 630 -10.09 -14.15 13.72
C GLY A 630 -8.96 -14.02 14.74
N ASP A 631 -7.78 -13.50 14.36
CA ASP A 631 -6.66 -13.36 15.30
C ASP A 631 -6.96 -12.37 16.42
N SER A 632 -6.26 -12.52 17.55
CA SER A 632 -6.19 -11.52 18.61
C SER A 632 -4.81 -10.89 18.62
N LEU A 633 -4.72 -9.58 18.57
CA LEU A 633 -3.44 -8.90 18.36
C LEU A 633 -3.05 -8.05 19.54
N ASN A 634 -1.80 -8.22 19.97
CA ASN A 634 -1.22 -7.48 21.06
C ASN A 634 -0.06 -6.63 20.56
N LEU A 635 -0.27 -5.31 20.51
CA LEU A 635 0.75 -4.37 20.08
C LEU A 635 1.82 -4.12 21.16
N ARG A 636 1.60 -4.53 22.41
CA ARG A 636 2.58 -4.41 23.52
C ARG A 636 3.15 -3.01 23.74
N GLY A 637 2.36 -1.98 23.44
CA GLY A 637 2.75 -0.58 23.53
C GLY A 637 3.39 -0.03 22.27
N ASN A 638 3.64 -0.85 21.23
CA ASN A 638 4.26 -0.42 19.98
C ASN A 638 3.40 0.55 19.16
N LYS A 639 4.08 1.28 18.27
CA LYS A 639 3.45 2.11 17.23
C LYS A 639 3.48 1.37 15.89
N THR A 640 2.33 0.89 15.46
CA THR A 640 2.22 0.02 14.27
C THR A 640 1.46 0.68 13.12
N ARG A 641 1.69 0.13 11.92
CA ARG A 641 1.09 0.56 10.64
C ARG A 641 0.59 -0.63 9.84
N SER A 642 -0.48 -0.45 9.09
CA SER A 642 -1.06 -1.51 8.23
C SER A 642 -0.18 -1.91 7.05
N GLY A 643 0.61 -0.98 6.50
CA GLY A 643 1.62 -1.25 5.46
C GLY A 643 1.09 -1.67 4.08
N GLY A 644 -0.12 -1.27 3.69
CA GLY A 644 -0.70 -1.73 2.42
C GLY A 644 -1.47 -3.05 2.53
N MET A 645 -1.96 -3.37 3.73
CA MET A 645 -2.96 -4.43 3.95
C MET A 645 -4.24 -4.16 3.15
N GLY A 646 -4.86 -5.22 2.61
CA GLY A 646 -6.22 -5.21 2.04
C GLY A 646 -7.27 -5.25 3.16
N SER A 647 -8.11 -6.29 3.19
CA SER A 647 -9.08 -6.51 4.27
C SER A 647 -8.59 -7.51 5.32
N LEU A 648 -8.88 -7.23 6.59
CA LEU A 648 -8.61 -8.13 7.72
C LEU A 648 -9.67 -7.96 8.81
N SER A 649 -10.17 -9.06 9.36
CA SER A 649 -11.12 -9.09 10.47
C SER A 649 -10.54 -9.79 11.68
N ILE A 650 -10.26 -9.07 12.77
CA ILE A 650 -9.65 -9.63 13.98
C ILE A 650 -10.67 -9.76 15.12
N ALA A 651 -10.41 -10.69 16.03
CA ALA A 651 -11.22 -10.93 17.22
C ALA A 651 -10.94 -9.94 18.35
N ALA A 652 -9.70 -9.45 18.49
CA ALA A 652 -9.35 -8.50 19.54
C ALA A 652 -8.11 -7.68 19.20
N LEU A 653 -8.05 -6.45 19.73
CA LEU A 653 -6.88 -5.57 19.64
C LEU A 653 -6.50 -5.03 21.02
N THR A 654 -5.30 -5.38 21.49
CA THR A 654 -4.71 -4.88 22.73
C THR A 654 -3.56 -3.93 22.40
N PHE A 655 -3.67 -2.67 22.82
CA PHE A 655 -2.65 -1.68 22.48
C PHE A 655 -1.43 -1.74 23.40
N GLY A 656 -1.60 -2.02 24.70
CA GLY A 656 -0.58 -1.76 25.72
C GLY A 656 -0.34 -0.26 25.96
N LYS A 657 0.43 0.10 27.00
CA LYS A 657 0.67 1.51 27.38
C LYS A 657 1.36 2.28 26.24
N GLY A 658 0.73 3.36 25.77
CA GLY A 658 1.27 4.23 24.70
C GLY A 658 1.24 3.64 23.29
N GLY A 659 0.65 2.45 23.11
CA GLY A 659 0.52 1.81 21.81
C GLY A 659 -0.44 2.55 20.89
N SER A 660 -0.14 2.49 19.59
CA SER A 660 -0.95 3.13 18.56
C SER A 660 -0.98 2.31 17.28
N PHE A 661 -2.09 2.39 16.56
CA PHE A 661 -2.25 1.82 15.23
C PHE A 661 -2.55 2.93 14.22
N SER A 662 -1.89 2.90 13.07
CA SER A 662 -2.20 3.82 11.97
C SER A 662 -2.46 3.06 10.69
N THR A 663 -3.52 3.42 9.97
CA THR A 663 -3.81 2.87 8.65
C THR A 663 -4.06 3.97 7.64
N ASN A 664 -3.51 3.76 6.46
CA ASN A 664 -3.70 4.58 5.26
C ASN A 664 -4.26 3.75 4.10
N SER A 665 -4.50 2.46 4.33
CA SER A 665 -4.86 1.47 3.32
C SER A 665 -5.80 0.40 3.86
N GLY A 666 -6.66 -0.11 2.99
CA GLY A 666 -7.48 -1.29 3.27
C GLY A 666 -8.44 -1.11 4.44
N LYS A 667 -8.91 -2.24 4.99
CA LYS A 667 -9.93 -2.28 6.03
C LYS A 667 -9.55 -3.23 7.15
N LEU A 668 -9.52 -2.70 8.37
CA LEU A 668 -9.45 -3.48 9.60
C LEU A 668 -10.81 -3.52 10.26
N THR A 669 -11.37 -4.71 10.45
CA THR A 669 -12.56 -4.93 11.27
C THR A 669 -12.16 -5.54 12.60
N ILE A 670 -12.62 -4.98 13.71
CA ILE A 670 -12.38 -5.49 15.07
C ILE A 670 -13.73 -5.94 15.62
N THR A 671 -13.91 -7.26 15.66
CA THR A 671 -15.21 -7.91 15.97
C THR A 671 -15.43 -8.16 17.46
N GLY A 672 -14.37 -8.07 18.27
CA GLY A 672 -14.44 -8.24 19.71
C GLY A 672 -13.60 -7.21 20.45
N THR A 673 -13.01 -7.62 21.57
CA THR A 673 -12.52 -6.68 22.58
C THR A 673 -11.38 -5.77 22.09
N ILE A 674 -11.55 -4.48 22.31
CA ILE A 674 -10.49 -3.47 22.21
C ILE A 674 -10.01 -3.12 23.63
N ALA A 675 -8.75 -3.45 23.93
CA ALA A 675 -8.14 -3.21 25.23
C ALA A 675 -7.14 -2.05 25.19
N THR A 676 -7.46 -0.99 25.93
CA THR A 676 -6.64 0.22 26.10
C THR A 676 -6.05 0.32 27.50
N ALA A 677 -4.87 0.91 27.62
CA ALA A 677 -4.19 1.18 28.87
C ALA A 677 -4.28 2.67 29.24
N ALA A 678 -4.04 2.98 30.51
CA ALA A 678 -3.91 4.36 30.95
C ALA A 678 -2.71 5.03 30.24
N GLY A 679 -2.89 6.25 29.72
CA GLY A 679 -1.81 7.03 29.11
C GLY A 679 -1.90 7.25 27.59
N GLY A 680 -3.06 7.02 26.97
CA GLY A 680 -3.34 7.49 25.59
C GLY A 680 -2.99 6.47 24.52
N ASN A 681 -3.95 5.64 24.14
CA ASN A 681 -3.89 4.81 22.95
C ASN A 681 -4.57 5.52 21.78
N THR A 682 -4.01 5.32 20.59
CA THR A 682 -4.43 6.08 19.40
C THR A 682 -4.65 5.18 18.19
N VAL A 683 -5.74 5.41 17.49
CA VAL A 683 -5.97 4.97 16.11
C VAL A 683 -5.89 6.19 15.20
N THR A 684 -5.10 6.10 14.12
CA THR A 684 -5.02 7.14 13.09
C THR A 684 -5.42 6.58 11.74
N ILE A 685 -6.33 7.25 11.04
CA ILE A 685 -6.88 6.84 9.76
C ILE A 685 -6.67 7.97 8.75
N THR A 686 -6.02 7.64 7.65
CA THR A 686 -5.71 8.56 6.54
C THR A 686 -5.95 7.88 5.20
N ARG A 687 -5.79 8.64 4.10
CA ARG A 687 -5.95 8.17 2.71
C ARG A 687 -7.16 7.24 2.54
N ALA A 688 -6.95 5.97 2.20
CA ALA A 688 -8.00 4.97 1.98
C ALA A 688 -8.15 3.97 3.14
N GLY A 689 -7.48 4.22 4.27
CA GLY A 689 -7.53 3.33 5.42
C GLY A 689 -8.94 3.32 6.04
N GLN A 690 -9.34 2.16 6.54
CA GLN A 690 -10.58 2.00 7.26
C GLN A 690 -10.40 1.21 8.56
N VAL A 691 -11.11 1.63 9.61
CA VAL A 691 -11.24 0.88 10.86
C VAL A 691 -12.72 0.77 11.23
N TRP A 692 -13.17 -0.47 11.40
CA TRP A 692 -14.53 -0.83 11.75
C TRP A 692 -14.52 -1.53 13.10
N ILE A 693 -15.36 -1.09 14.04
CA ILE A 693 -15.44 -1.69 15.38
C ILE A 693 -16.85 -2.15 15.67
N THR A 694 -17.00 -3.32 16.28
CA THR A 694 -18.32 -3.80 16.73
C THR A 694 -18.75 -3.14 18.03
N ASP A 695 -17.82 -2.96 18.96
CA ASP A 695 -18.09 -2.26 20.21
C ASP A 695 -16.85 -1.53 20.73
N TYR A 696 -17.09 -0.67 21.72
CA TYR A 696 -16.05 -0.26 22.67
C TYR A 696 -16.71 0.05 24.02
N ALA A 697 -16.33 -0.72 25.04
CA ALA A 697 -16.78 -0.53 26.42
C ALA A 697 -15.60 -0.32 27.40
N GLY A 698 -14.42 0.04 26.88
CA GLY A 698 -13.21 0.21 27.68
C GLY A 698 -13.30 1.39 28.64
N ALA A 699 -12.72 1.22 29.85
CA ALA A 699 -12.72 2.25 30.88
C ALA A 699 -11.76 3.43 30.59
N ASN A 700 -10.71 3.20 29.78
CA ASN A 700 -9.77 4.24 29.38
C ASN A 700 -10.24 4.93 28.10
N ALA A 701 -9.75 6.13 27.82
CA ALA A 701 -10.07 6.83 26.57
C ALA A 701 -9.30 6.21 25.38
N LEU A 702 -9.98 6.00 24.25
CA LEU A 702 -9.36 5.70 22.96
C LEU A 702 -9.39 6.96 22.08
N ALA A 703 -8.22 7.44 21.67
CA ALA A 703 -8.14 8.55 20.71
C ALA A 703 -8.26 8.01 19.28
N VAL A 704 -9.17 8.56 18.49
CA VAL A 704 -9.35 8.19 17.08
C VAL A 704 -9.23 9.44 16.23
N ASN A 705 -8.24 9.48 15.34
CA ASN A 705 -7.99 10.60 14.44
C ASN A 705 -8.27 10.18 13.01
N VAL A 706 -9.21 10.85 12.34
CA VAL A 706 -9.60 10.55 10.95
C VAL A 706 -9.43 11.82 10.13
N SER A 707 -8.48 11.82 9.18
CA SER A 707 -8.25 12.95 8.26
C SER A 707 -8.63 12.64 6.80
N SER A 708 -8.76 11.36 6.49
CA SER A 708 -9.37 10.78 5.30
C SER A 708 -9.66 9.31 5.60
N GLY A 709 -10.21 8.55 4.65
CA GLY A 709 -10.61 7.16 4.90
C GLY A 709 -11.87 7.06 5.76
N ARG A 710 -12.06 5.93 6.44
CA ARG A 710 -13.30 5.65 7.19
C ARG A 710 -13.08 5.14 8.61
N PHE A 711 -13.82 5.69 9.58
CA PHE A 711 -14.10 5.04 10.85
C PHE A 711 -15.57 4.64 10.90
N ALA A 712 -15.87 3.40 11.27
CA ALA A 712 -17.25 2.91 11.32
C ALA A 712 -17.53 2.11 12.59
N VAL A 713 -18.73 2.29 13.12
CA VAL A 713 -19.21 1.62 14.33
C VAL A 713 -20.36 0.70 13.93
N LEU A 714 -20.13 -0.61 14.05
CA LEU A 714 -21.07 -1.68 13.66
C LEU A 714 -22.10 -2.02 14.75
N GLY A 715 -21.91 -1.55 15.98
CA GLY A 715 -22.75 -1.87 17.13
C GLY A 715 -22.66 -0.80 18.22
N ASP A 716 -22.90 -1.17 19.49
CA ASP A 716 -22.96 -0.20 20.59
C ASP A 716 -21.57 0.25 21.08
N VAL A 717 -21.39 1.56 21.23
CA VAL A 717 -20.20 2.14 21.87
C VAL A 717 -20.61 2.87 23.14
N THR A 718 -20.11 2.41 24.28
CA THR A 718 -20.40 2.98 25.61
C THR A 718 -19.15 3.52 26.32
N GLY A 719 -17.97 3.06 25.91
CA GLY A 719 -16.67 3.52 26.39
C GLY A 719 -16.28 4.87 25.77
N ARG A 720 -15.34 5.56 26.41
CA ARG A 720 -14.92 6.89 25.98
C ARG A 720 -14.04 6.84 24.73
N ILE A 721 -14.55 7.37 23.62
CA ILE A 721 -13.77 7.66 22.41
C ILE A 721 -13.58 9.18 22.27
N ASP A 722 -12.33 9.61 22.15
CA ASP A 722 -11.96 10.98 21.79
C ASP A 722 -11.74 11.02 20.27
N LEU A 723 -12.79 11.38 19.53
CA LEU A 723 -12.85 11.31 18.07
C LEU A 723 -12.56 12.69 17.45
N ALA A 724 -11.48 12.79 16.69
CA ALA A 724 -11.11 13.98 15.92
C ALA A 724 -11.22 13.71 14.42
N VAL A 725 -12.04 14.51 13.75
CA VAL A 725 -12.40 14.34 12.33
C VAL A 725 -12.01 15.60 11.55
N SER A 726 -11.34 15.42 10.42
CA SER A 726 -10.90 16.52 9.56
C SER A 726 -10.78 16.08 8.09
N GLY A 727 -10.54 17.02 7.19
CA GLY A 727 -10.32 16.71 5.77
C GLY A 727 -11.50 15.97 5.15
N ARG A 728 -11.23 15.03 4.24
CA ARG A 728 -12.26 14.20 3.56
C ARG A 728 -12.46 12.86 4.27
N ALA A 729 -12.56 12.91 5.59
CA ALA A 729 -12.84 11.75 6.41
C ALA A 729 -14.31 11.33 6.30
N GLU A 730 -14.56 10.03 6.40
CA GLU A 730 -15.88 9.45 6.58
C GLU A 730 -15.97 8.83 7.98
N VAL A 731 -17.02 9.18 8.72
CA VAL A 731 -17.30 8.62 10.04
C VAL A 731 -18.74 8.16 10.08
N LEU A 732 -18.92 6.85 10.25
CA LEU A 732 -20.21 6.23 10.50
C LEU A 732 -20.34 5.99 12.00
N LEU A 733 -21.15 6.81 12.66
CA LEU A 733 -21.37 6.78 14.11
C LEU A 733 -22.10 5.50 14.52
N ALA A 734 -22.95 4.96 13.66
CA ALA A 734 -23.61 3.67 13.82
C ALA A 734 -24.01 3.16 12.41
N THR A 735 -24.05 1.84 12.22
CA THR A 735 -24.39 1.23 10.93
C THR A 735 -25.37 0.06 10.98
N ALA A 736 -25.88 -0.31 12.17
CA ALA A 736 -26.74 -1.48 12.36
C ALA A 736 -27.98 -1.12 13.18
N ASP A 737 -29.09 -1.84 12.96
CA ASP A 737 -30.33 -1.64 13.69
C ASP A 737 -30.16 -1.72 15.21
N GLY A 738 -30.65 -0.69 15.90
CA GLY A 738 -30.57 -0.54 17.34
C GLY A 738 -29.22 -0.06 17.87
N ALA A 739 -28.20 0.14 17.03
CA ALA A 739 -26.88 0.59 17.48
C ALA A 739 -26.91 2.04 17.98
N ASP A 740 -26.32 2.27 19.15
CA ASP A 740 -26.11 3.60 19.73
C ASP A 740 -24.64 3.93 19.95
N TYR A 741 -24.23 5.12 19.49
CA TYR A 741 -22.94 5.70 19.79
C TYR A 741 -23.02 6.71 20.92
N ALA A 742 -22.51 6.34 22.10
CA ALA A 742 -22.37 7.26 23.22
C ALA A 742 -21.25 8.28 22.93
N VAL A 743 -21.63 9.45 22.43
CA VAL A 743 -20.72 10.55 22.11
C VAL A 743 -20.00 10.96 23.38
N SER A 744 -18.67 10.85 23.41
CA SER A 744 -17.84 11.37 24.49
C SER A 744 -17.23 12.70 24.10
N ASN A 745 -16.15 12.71 23.31
CA ASN A 745 -15.61 13.92 22.71
C ASN A 745 -15.59 13.73 21.19
N LEU A 746 -16.29 14.59 20.46
CA LEU A 746 -16.30 14.61 19.00
C LEU A 746 -15.89 15.99 18.52
N THR A 747 -14.74 16.09 17.85
CA THR A 747 -14.23 17.31 17.24
C THR A 747 -14.27 17.20 15.73
N ILE A 748 -15.00 18.09 15.07
CA ILE A 748 -15.18 18.14 13.62
C ILE A 748 -14.53 19.42 13.09
N THR A 749 -13.53 19.27 12.23
CA THR A 749 -12.72 20.38 11.69
C THR A 749 -12.86 20.51 10.18
N GLY A 750 -13.15 21.73 9.72
CA GLY A 750 -13.30 22.11 8.31
C GLY A 750 -14.72 21.87 7.78
N SER A 751 -14.86 21.87 6.45
CA SER A 751 -16.16 21.77 5.75
C SER A 751 -16.29 20.58 4.78
N THR A 752 -15.38 19.60 4.84
CA THR A 752 -15.30 18.53 3.82
C THR A 752 -15.42 17.11 4.35
N ALA A 753 -15.49 16.94 5.67
CA ALA A 753 -15.70 15.63 6.30
C ALA A 753 -17.18 15.26 6.28
N TRP A 754 -17.46 13.96 6.22
CA TRP A 754 -18.79 13.36 6.28
C TRP A 754 -18.90 12.53 7.56
N ILE A 755 -19.84 12.92 8.43
CA ILE A 755 -20.04 12.31 9.74
C ILE A 755 -21.53 12.03 9.88
N GLY A 756 -21.89 10.87 10.43
CA GLY A 756 -23.26 10.54 10.79
C GLY A 756 -23.59 9.09 10.48
N PHE A 757 -24.62 8.82 9.69
CA PHE A 757 -25.21 7.48 9.59
C PHE A 757 -25.31 6.99 8.14
N ASP A 758 -25.05 5.70 7.98
CA ASP A 758 -25.32 4.91 6.78
C ASP A 758 -25.45 3.44 7.18
N GLY A 759 -26.20 2.66 6.42
CA GLY A 759 -26.40 1.23 6.68
C GLY A 759 -27.49 0.64 5.80
N GLU A 760 -27.87 -0.60 6.09
CA GLU A 760 -28.85 -1.34 5.30
C GLU A 760 -30.28 -1.22 5.89
N ASN A 761 -31.28 -1.63 5.10
CA ASN A 761 -32.60 -2.09 5.58
C ASN A 761 -33.49 -1.15 6.44
N ALA A 762 -33.31 0.16 6.38
CA ALA A 762 -34.07 1.14 7.18
C ALA A 762 -33.83 1.02 8.68
N ASP A 763 -32.66 0.48 9.05
CA ASP A 763 -32.17 0.29 10.41
C ASP A 763 -32.28 1.59 11.23
N ALA A 764 -32.74 1.47 12.47
CA ALA A 764 -32.84 2.59 13.41
C ALA A 764 -31.52 2.74 14.17
N MET A 765 -30.90 3.91 14.09
CA MET A 765 -29.57 4.16 14.65
C MET A 765 -29.54 5.47 15.42
N SER A 766 -28.73 5.54 16.48
CA SER A 766 -28.60 6.77 17.24
C SER A 766 -27.16 7.13 17.64
N ALA A 767 -26.97 8.43 17.89
CA ALA A 767 -25.83 8.94 18.62
C ALA A 767 -26.33 9.77 19.79
N THR A 768 -25.84 9.47 20.99
CA THR A 768 -26.36 10.02 22.25
C THR A 768 -25.28 10.77 23.00
N MET A 769 -25.53 12.05 23.30
CA MET A 769 -24.68 12.85 24.17
C MET A 769 -25.12 12.74 25.63
N GLY A 770 -24.18 12.39 26.51
CA GLY A 770 -24.35 12.46 27.95
C GLY A 770 -23.99 13.83 28.55
N PRO A 771 -24.17 14.02 29.87
CA PRO A 771 -23.95 15.32 30.53
C PRO A 771 -22.50 15.84 30.49
N VAL A 772 -21.53 14.96 30.28
CA VAL A 772 -20.09 15.30 30.22
C VAL A 772 -19.55 15.29 28.79
N SER A 773 -20.40 15.04 27.80
CA SER A 773 -20.02 14.95 26.40
C SER A 773 -19.70 16.32 25.82
N VAL A 774 -18.77 16.38 24.87
CA VAL A 774 -18.40 17.60 24.16
C VAL A 774 -18.46 17.36 22.65
N LEU A 775 -19.30 18.13 21.97
CA LEU A 775 -19.35 18.22 20.52
C LEU A 775 -18.70 19.54 20.09
N THR A 776 -17.58 19.46 19.39
CA THR A 776 -16.81 20.62 18.93
C THR A 776 -16.87 20.75 17.42
N PHE A 777 -17.20 21.96 16.94
CA PHE A 777 -17.06 22.32 15.53
C PHE A 777 -16.00 23.40 15.36
N VAL A 778 -15.07 23.17 14.43
CA VAL A 778 -14.02 24.10 14.02
C VAL A 778 -14.19 24.36 12.53
N PRO A 779 -14.68 25.53 12.08
CA PRO A 779 -14.92 25.78 10.66
C PRO A 779 -13.62 26.04 9.89
N ASP A 780 -13.70 26.01 8.57
CA ASP A 780 -12.75 26.66 7.69
C ASP A 780 -13.41 27.83 6.95
N ALA A 781 -12.72 28.42 5.95
CA ALA A 781 -13.24 29.54 5.18
C ALA A 781 -14.55 29.23 4.42
N SER A 782 -14.83 27.95 4.14
CA SER A 782 -16.04 27.48 3.45
C SER A 782 -17.18 27.15 4.42
N GLY A 783 -16.90 27.06 5.73
CA GLY A 783 -17.89 26.84 6.78
C GLY A 783 -17.62 25.58 7.60
N PHE A 784 -18.68 24.84 7.89
CA PHE A 784 -18.66 23.68 8.78
C PHE A 784 -19.03 22.40 8.03
N SER A 785 -18.41 21.28 8.41
CA SER A 785 -18.97 19.95 8.23
C SER A 785 -20.14 19.76 9.17
N LYS A 786 -21.04 18.82 8.83
CA LYS A 786 -22.23 18.50 9.62
C LYS A 786 -22.31 17.02 9.96
N VAL A 787 -23.06 16.72 11.02
CA VAL A 787 -23.55 15.36 11.31
C VAL A 787 -24.83 15.14 10.51
N GLN A 788 -24.87 14.09 9.68
CA GLN A 788 -25.98 13.85 8.75
C GLN A 788 -26.09 12.38 8.30
N ASP A 789 -27.20 12.04 7.67
CA ASP A 789 -27.28 10.83 6.85
C ASP A 789 -26.57 11.05 5.52
N PHE A 790 -25.78 10.07 5.10
CA PHE A 790 -25.11 10.13 3.80
C PHE A 790 -24.84 8.74 3.24
N THR A 791 -24.84 8.62 1.92
CA THR A 791 -24.38 7.40 1.25
C THR A 791 -22.86 7.33 1.30
N SER A 792 -22.34 6.36 2.03
CA SER A 792 -20.91 6.06 2.14
C SER A 792 -20.41 5.21 0.97
N GLY A 793 -21.28 4.47 0.29
CA GLY A 793 -20.90 3.53 -0.77
C GLY A 793 -20.55 2.12 -0.26
N ALA A 794 -20.41 1.94 1.07
CA ALA A 794 -20.18 0.64 1.70
C ALA A 794 -21.40 -0.29 1.67
N PHE A 795 -22.59 0.29 1.53
CA PHE A 795 -23.87 -0.42 1.54
C PHE A 795 -24.58 -0.24 0.19
N ALA A 796 -25.26 -1.29 -0.27
CA ALA A 796 -25.88 -1.30 -1.60
C ALA A 796 -27.04 -0.29 -1.76
N ALA A 797 -27.76 0.01 -0.68
CA ALA A 797 -28.78 1.04 -0.62
C ALA A 797 -28.83 1.65 0.77
N SER A 798 -28.63 2.96 0.86
CA SER A 798 -28.74 3.72 2.11
C SER A 798 -30.20 4.06 2.37
N SER A 799 -30.77 3.44 3.39
CA SER A 799 -32.00 3.88 4.03
C SER A 799 -31.83 3.59 5.50
N VAL A 800 -31.79 4.63 6.33
CA VAL A 800 -31.65 4.52 7.77
C VAL A 800 -32.69 5.42 8.43
N THR A 801 -33.04 5.13 9.67
CA THR A 801 -33.78 6.05 10.53
C THR A 801 -32.82 6.57 11.60
N SER A 802 -32.31 7.79 11.40
CA SER A 802 -31.24 8.33 12.25
C SER A 802 -31.75 9.21 13.40
N ALA A 803 -31.13 9.09 14.56
CA ALA A 803 -31.43 9.95 15.70
C ALA A 803 -30.17 10.54 16.34
N PHE A 804 -30.24 11.81 16.73
CA PHE A 804 -29.20 12.46 17.52
C PHE A 804 -29.80 13.05 18.79
N VAL A 805 -29.38 12.53 19.94
CA VAL A 805 -29.86 12.97 21.26
C VAL A 805 -28.86 13.97 21.84
N LEU A 806 -29.31 15.22 21.99
CA LEU A 806 -28.52 16.33 22.51
C LEU A 806 -28.41 16.27 24.05
N GLY A 807 -27.25 16.67 24.54
CA GLY A 807 -26.89 16.79 25.96
C GLY A 807 -25.50 17.42 26.07
N GLY A 808 -24.98 17.61 27.28
CA GLY A 808 -23.60 18.05 27.48
C GLY A 808 -23.28 19.40 26.83
N THR A 809 -22.07 19.55 26.28
CA THR A 809 -21.57 20.83 25.75
C THR A 809 -21.45 20.84 24.23
N LEU A 810 -22.01 21.87 23.59
CA LEU A 810 -21.63 22.30 22.24
C LEU A 810 -20.51 23.35 22.35
N HIS A 811 -19.38 23.11 21.67
CA HIS A 811 -18.28 24.06 21.53
C HIS A 811 -18.10 24.50 20.07
N LEU A 812 -18.00 25.81 19.84
CA LEU A 812 -17.68 26.38 18.54
C LEU A 812 -16.32 27.10 18.59
N ASP A 813 -15.29 26.52 17.98
CA ASP A 813 -14.00 27.20 17.83
C ASP A 813 -14.00 28.03 16.55
N LEU A 814 -14.24 29.33 16.66
CA LEU A 814 -14.33 30.27 15.55
C LEU A 814 -13.01 31.03 15.32
N SER A 815 -11.87 30.48 15.76
CA SER A 815 -10.55 31.08 15.53
C SER A 815 -10.25 31.28 14.03
N THR A 816 -10.72 30.37 13.18
CA THR A 816 -10.76 30.44 11.72
C THR A 816 -12.11 31.01 11.26
N MET A 817 -12.37 32.30 11.54
CA MET A 817 -13.69 32.91 11.39
C MET A 817 -14.36 32.64 10.02
N PRO A 818 -15.51 31.93 9.99
CA PRO A 818 -16.30 31.76 8.77
C PRO A 818 -17.06 33.06 8.45
N ALA A 819 -17.68 33.10 7.27
CA ALA A 819 -18.55 34.20 6.90
C ALA A 819 -19.77 34.33 7.85
N ASN A 820 -20.36 35.53 7.93
CA ASN A 820 -21.67 35.65 8.57
C ASN A 820 -22.71 34.87 7.76
N GLY A 821 -23.60 34.17 8.44
CA GLY A 821 -24.58 33.31 7.78
C GLY A 821 -25.24 32.35 8.75
N THR A 822 -26.08 31.47 8.21
CA THR A 822 -26.67 30.34 8.94
C THR A 822 -26.03 29.07 8.41
N TYR A 823 -25.56 28.24 9.32
CA TYR A 823 -24.91 26.96 9.02
C TYR A 823 -25.65 25.84 9.75
N THR A 824 -25.84 24.72 9.07
CA THR A 824 -26.39 23.50 9.68
C THR A 824 -25.25 22.69 10.29
N LEU A 825 -25.39 22.32 11.56
CA LEU A 825 -24.42 21.52 12.30
C LEU A 825 -24.85 20.05 12.39
N ILE A 826 -26.16 19.81 12.53
CA ILE A 826 -26.77 18.47 12.62
C ILE A 826 -28.01 18.45 11.72
N ASP A 827 -28.17 17.40 10.93
CA ASP A 827 -29.23 17.19 9.93
C ASP A 827 -29.54 15.69 9.80
N VAL A 828 -30.42 15.20 10.66
CA VAL A 828 -30.76 13.77 10.85
C VAL A 828 -32.28 13.60 10.94
N ASP A 829 -32.82 12.39 10.87
CA ASP A 829 -34.28 12.19 10.89
C ASP A 829 -34.95 12.61 12.21
N THR A 830 -34.25 12.51 13.33
CA THR A 830 -34.76 12.93 14.63
C THR A 830 -33.68 13.60 15.49
N VAL A 831 -33.92 14.83 15.93
CA VAL A 831 -33.12 15.49 16.98
C VAL A 831 -33.96 15.67 18.23
N SER A 832 -33.48 15.16 19.37
CA SER A 832 -34.15 15.27 20.66
C SER A 832 -33.21 15.78 21.75
N GLY A 833 -33.76 16.18 22.90
CA GLY A 833 -32.98 16.81 23.98
C GLY A 833 -32.58 18.26 23.69
N SER A 834 -31.65 18.78 24.49
CA SER A 834 -31.07 20.13 24.38
C SER A 834 -29.61 20.09 24.87
N PHE A 835 -28.75 20.99 24.38
CA PHE A 835 -27.41 21.13 24.96
C PHE A 835 -27.50 21.72 26.38
N ASP A 836 -26.77 21.13 27.34
CA ASP A 836 -26.67 21.65 28.70
C ASP A 836 -25.90 22.98 28.71
N THR A 837 -24.91 23.12 27.82
CA THR A 837 -24.11 24.34 27.69
C THR A 837 -23.68 24.56 26.24
N VAL A 838 -23.65 25.83 25.83
CA VAL A 838 -23.05 26.26 24.55
C VAL A 838 -21.92 27.22 24.83
N THR A 839 -20.75 26.95 24.27
CA THR A 839 -19.56 27.79 24.40
C THR A 839 -18.94 28.08 23.04
N ALA A 840 -18.18 29.17 22.94
CA ALA A 840 -17.42 29.48 21.74
C ALA A 840 -16.06 30.11 22.08
N THR A 841 -15.06 29.80 21.25
CA THR A 841 -13.75 30.45 21.25
C THR A 841 -13.62 31.29 19.97
N GLY A 842 -12.89 32.40 20.03
CA GLY A 842 -12.60 33.20 18.83
C GLY A 842 -13.79 33.95 18.23
N ASN A 843 -14.97 33.98 18.88
CA ASN A 843 -16.16 34.63 18.35
C ASN A 843 -16.08 36.18 18.36
N GLY A 844 -15.22 36.78 19.18
CA GLY A 844 -15.01 38.23 19.22
C GLY A 844 -16.32 39.01 19.41
N SER A 845 -16.65 39.90 18.49
CA SER A 845 -17.91 40.65 18.48
C SER A 845 -19.06 39.91 17.78
N LYS A 846 -18.93 38.66 17.37
CA LYS A 846 -20.01 37.94 16.70
C LYS A 846 -21.07 37.47 17.70
N ALA A 847 -22.34 37.68 17.37
CA ALA A 847 -23.45 37.06 18.05
C ALA A 847 -23.74 35.69 17.42
N LEU A 848 -23.95 34.68 18.26
CA LEU A 848 -24.25 33.31 17.87
C LEU A 848 -25.65 32.94 18.37
N THR A 849 -26.49 32.40 17.49
CA THR A 849 -27.79 31.82 17.86
C THR A 849 -27.82 30.37 17.44
N ILE A 850 -27.98 29.46 18.41
CA ILE A 850 -28.17 28.03 18.15
C ILE A 850 -29.66 27.74 18.19
N ALA A 851 -30.20 27.12 17.15
CA ALA A 851 -31.61 26.81 17.07
C ALA A 851 -31.82 25.35 16.61
N ARG A 852 -32.80 24.67 17.22
CA ARG A 852 -33.28 23.37 16.79
C ARG A 852 -34.63 23.50 16.09
N THR A 853 -34.76 22.91 14.90
CA THR A 853 -36.03 22.86 14.16
C THR A 853 -36.36 21.44 13.74
N GLY A 854 -37.05 20.69 14.60
CA GLY A 854 -37.47 19.31 14.33
C GLY A 854 -36.28 18.35 14.19
N THR A 855 -35.72 18.33 12.98
CA THR A 855 -34.68 17.42 12.48
C THR A 855 -33.30 18.05 12.38
N THR A 856 -33.18 19.37 12.57
CA THR A 856 -31.92 20.10 12.36
C THR A 856 -31.49 20.93 13.56
N VAL A 857 -30.18 21.07 13.71
CA VAL A 857 -29.54 22.06 14.59
C VAL A 857 -28.71 23.01 13.73
N THR A 858 -28.92 24.31 13.90
CA THR A 858 -28.23 25.35 13.14
C THR A 858 -27.51 26.33 14.06
N VAL A 859 -26.45 26.95 13.56
CA VAL A 859 -25.82 28.14 14.13
C VAL A 859 -25.98 29.31 13.17
N GLN A 860 -26.57 30.39 13.66
CA GLN A 860 -26.56 31.68 12.99
C GLN A 860 -25.42 32.54 13.55
N ILE A 861 -24.56 33.03 12.65
CA ILE A 861 -23.43 33.91 12.96
C ILE A 861 -23.72 35.30 12.41
N ALA A 862 -23.81 36.28 13.30
CA ALA A 862 -24.06 37.68 12.96
C ALA A 862 -23.08 38.62 13.65
N ASN A 863 -23.00 39.87 13.19
CA ASN A 863 -22.29 40.91 13.95
C ASN A 863 -23.08 41.25 15.22
N GLY A 864 -22.41 41.47 16.34
CA GLY A 864 -23.05 41.77 17.61
C GLY A 864 -22.07 42.16 18.72
N ALA A 865 -22.33 41.68 19.94
CA ALA A 865 -21.53 41.98 21.13
C ALA A 865 -20.90 40.71 21.76
N GLY A 866 -20.67 39.65 20.97
CA GLY A 866 -20.09 38.40 21.48
C GLY A 866 -21.09 37.49 22.23
N THR A 867 -22.40 37.72 22.10
CA THR A 867 -23.44 36.99 22.83
C THR A 867 -23.74 35.63 22.20
N ILE A 868 -24.04 34.63 23.04
CA ILE A 868 -24.48 33.29 22.61
C ILE A 868 -25.91 33.06 23.12
N THR A 869 -26.82 32.73 22.22
CA THR A 869 -28.21 32.34 22.52
C THR A 869 -28.39 30.87 22.16
N ASN A 870 -28.98 30.08 23.06
CA ASN A 870 -29.27 28.67 22.87
C ASN A 870 -30.79 28.44 22.91
N ASP A 871 -31.39 28.18 21.76
CA ASP A 871 -32.82 27.91 21.56
C ASP A 871 -33.06 26.43 21.16
N THR A 872 -32.24 25.49 21.68
CA THR A 872 -32.34 24.03 21.37
C THR A 872 -33.35 23.27 22.22
#